data_AF-A0A357K416-F1
#
_entry.id   AF-A0A357K416-F1
#
_cell.length_a   1.000
_cell.length_b   1.000
_cell.length_c   1.000
_cell.angle_alpha   90.00
_cell.angle_beta   90.00
_cell.angle_gamma   90.00
#
_symmetry.space_group_name_H-M   'P 1'
#
loop_
_entity.id
_entity.type
_entity.pdbx_description
1 polymer ?
#
loop_
_entity_poly.entity_id
_entity_poly.type
_entity_poly.pdbx_seq_one_letter_code
_entity_poly.pdbx_strand_id
1 'polypeptide(L)'
;GSGSGKSTLLDVLNGSTKPSFGSVTINGVDIHDSRNVVAGLIGHVPQEDVLISELTVRENLTFNAQLSLGALSTEDQEARIDEVLTQLGLWDIQDLRVGSVLDKVISGGQRKRVNIGLELLRNPPVLFLDEPTSGLSSRDSEQIFDLLKELTFAGQLVFAVLHQPSSDLFKMLDKLFLLDVGGHPIFWGNPLDAVRHFNALASRVHADECECSTCGNVNPEQLFDIVEAQTVDEYGRKTQTRRTSPKEWNDFYTIMLGNTLPPEPQRNQPLKRASKVAKGWGQWLTYFKRDVLTKARNSQYLLVNALEAPALALLLAGFMRFTAPGADYTFRASENIPPFLFISVIVALFLGLSVSAEEILRDRSLLKRERFLQVKWHHYVHAKLTVVAAVSLFHALGFVVVSHLILDIPGFVLKHTLVLFAVSLFGNVVGLVISATFRTAKVIYIVIPLLVIPQIIFGGAIIRFERFNQTFTQEDAVPWFGNIMASRWGFEALAVDLARNNPYDASLVVWEDRIYQAAWRRDFWLPELKRTKDADRLMAELKRSADELREWEGRSFAWPWSSKEDIKWQVIKDRYNAHYKDAFAARTQLRQSMASSQDLVALKNDNHNDELWEWVLQDDRKERALWVDGHLVQKSGPIHRSSMTAAGVSSTMYASYKSAAGDIMQTLGYNVLVLLAMSTMMWLLLLAKPWIAQKPWNSIRRQKTSPQA
;
A
#
# COMPACT_ATOMS: atom_id res chain seq x y z
N GLY A 1 13.77 9.53 -36.91
CA GLY A 1 14.27 8.62 -35.86
C GLY A 1 13.64 8.79 -34.47
N SER A 2 14.40 8.42 -33.44
CA SER A 2 14.08 8.62 -32.01
C SER A 2 14.00 10.12 -31.67
N GLY A 3 13.04 10.53 -30.83
CA GLY A 3 12.85 11.94 -30.47
C GLY A 3 12.00 12.79 -31.41
N SER A 4 11.36 12.20 -32.44
CA SER A 4 10.41 12.91 -33.32
C SER A 4 9.02 13.13 -32.70
N GLY A 5 8.76 12.64 -31.50
CA GLY A 5 7.48 12.82 -30.81
C GLY A 5 6.37 11.86 -31.21
N LYS A 6 6.66 10.72 -31.87
CA LYS A 6 5.67 9.69 -32.27
C LYS A 6 4.78 9.22 -31.12
N SER A 7 5.37 8.71 -30.04
CA SER A 7 4.61 8.26 -28.87
C SER A 7 3.89 9.41 -28.17
N THR A 8 4.49 10.61 -28.14
CA THR A 8 3.83 11.81 -27.61
C THR A 8 2.59 12.18 -28.42
N LEU A 9 2.66 12.11 -29.76
CA LEU A 9 1.51 12.34 -30.62
C LEU A 9 0.44 11.28 -30.40
N LEU A 10 0.83 10.00 -30.30
CA LEU A 10 -0.09 8.91 -30.00
C LEU A 10 -0.80 9.10 -28.65
N ASP A 11 -0.09 9.57 -27.62
CA ASP A 11 -0.65 9.92 -26.31
C ASP A 11 -1.61 11.14 -26.35
N VAL A 12 -1.41 12.06 -27.29
CA VAL A 12 -2.35 13.16 -27.53
C VAL A 12 -3.59 12.61 -28.24
N LEU A 13 -3.40 11.85 -29.32
CA LEU A 13 -4.50 11.29 -30.13
C LEU A 13 -5.38 10.28 -29.36
N ASN A 14 -4.82 9.57 -28.38
CA ASN A 14 -5.57 8.63 -27.54
C ASN A 14 -6.22 9.28 -26.29
N GLY A 15 -6.00 10.59 -26.07
CA GLY A 15 -6.59 11.33 -24.95
C GLY A 15 -5.81 11.28 -23.63
N SER A 16 -4.66 10.60 -23.57
CA SER A 16 -3.81 10.48 -22.37
C SER A 16 -3.23 11.82 -21.95
N THR A 17 -2.72 12.59 -22.92
CA THR A 17 -2.10 13.90 -22.73
C THR A 17 -2.95 14.98 -23.39
N LYS A 18 -3.30 16.05 -22.64
CA LYS A 18 -4.04 17.18 -23.22
C LYS A 18 -3.08 18.03 -24.08
N PRO A 19 -3.43 18.39 -25.32
CA PRO A 19 -2.61 19.25 -26.16
C PRO A 19 -2.54 20.66 -25.57
N SER A 20 -1.45 21.36 -25.84
CA SER A 20 -1.28 22.77 -25.44
C SER A 20 -2.16 23.71 -26.26
N PHE A 21 -2.40 23.38 -27.53
CA PHE A 21 -3.24 24.11 -28.47
C PHE A 21 -3.86 23.12 -29.48
N GLY A 22 -4.94 23.53 -30.15
CA GLY A 22 -5.70 22.68 -31.08
C GLY A 22 -6.68 21.73 -30.38
N SER A 23 -7.42 20.96 -31.18
CA SER A 23 -8.39 19.97 -30.71
C SER A 23 -8.23 18.65 -31.46
N VAL A 24 -8.61 17.55 -30.82
CA VAL A 24 -8.66 16.22 -31.44
C VAL A 24 -10.09 15.74 -31.34
N THR A 25 -10.72 15.48 -32.48
CA THR A 25 -12.14 15.12 -32.54
C THR A 25 -12.35 13.75 -33.17
N ILE A 26 -13.30 12.99 -32.62
CA ILE A 26 -13.82 11.75 -33.24
C ILE A 26 -15.28 12.02 -33.59
N ASN A 27 -15.62 11.98 -34.88
CA ASN A 27 -16.94 12.36 -35.43
C ASN A 27 -17.43 13.72 -34.87
N GLY A 28 -16.51 14.70 -34.74
CA GLY A 28 -16.82 16.05 -34.24
C GLY A 28 -16.93 16.19 -32.71
N VAL A 29 -16.69 15.13 -31.94
CA VAL A 29 -16.63 15.19 -30.47
C VAL A 29 -15.17 15.28 -30.01
N ASP A 30 -14.84 16.32 -29.24
CA ASP A 30 -13.49 16.49 -28.66
C ASP A 30 -13.20 15.45 -27.58
N ILE A 31 -12.10 14.70 -27.76
CA ILE A 31 -11.72 13.58 -26.88
C ILE A 31 -11.19 14.04 -25.51
N HIS A 32 -10.63 15.24 -25.42
CA HIS A 32 -10.00 15.76 -24.20
C HIS A 32 -11.01 16.43 -23.28
N ASP A 33 -12.00 17.10 -23.86
CA ASP A 33 -13.05 17.79 -23.11
C ASP A 33 -14.23 16.86 -22.78
N SER A 34 -14.50 15.84 -23.62
CA SER A 34 -15.62 14.89 -23.43
C SER A 34 -15.16 13.46 -23.11
N ARG A 35 -14.22 13.28 -22.18
CA ARG A 35 -13.64 11.96 -21.83
C ARG A 35 -14.67 10.87 -21.51
N ASN A 36 -15.79 11.22 -20.89
CA ASN A 36 -16.85 10.27 -20.55
C ASN A 36 -17.65 9.80 -21.78
N VAL A 37 -17.75 10.63 -22.81
CA VAL A 37 -18.45 10.30 -24.06
C VAL A 37 -17.58 9.36 -24.91
N VAL A 38 -16.26 9.60 -24.92
CA VAL A 38 -15.27 8.84 -25.70
C VAL A 38 -14.81 7.56 -24.98
N ALA A 39 -15.18 7.37 -23.72
CA ALA A 39 -14.87 6.17 -22.95
C ALA A 39 -15.35 4.89 -23.67
N GLY A 40 -14.42 3.97 -23.90
CA GLY A 40 -14.67 2.70 -24.60
C GLY A 40 -14.65 2.77 -26.13
N LEU A 41 -14.45 3.95 -26.74
CA LEU A 41 -14.29 4.08 -28.20
C LEU A 41 -12.85 3.91 -28.67
N ILE A 42 -11.89 4.13 -27.78
CA ILE A 42 -10.46 4.07 -28.07
C ILE A 42 -9.85 2.85 -27.38
N GLY A 43 -9.24 1.98 -28.17
CA GLY A 43 -8.32 0.93 -27.73
C GLY A 43 -6.88 1.41 -27.81
N HIS A 44 -6.05 1.02 -26.84
CA HIS A 44 -4.63 1.36 -26.85
C HIS A 44 -3.78 0.17 -26.44
N VAL A 45 -2.91 -0.28 -27.35
CA VAL A 45 -1.92 -1.33 -27.12
C VAL A 45 -0.56 -0.64 -26.88
N PRO A 46 -0.02 -0.68 -25.65
CA PRO A 46 1.30 -0.11 -25.35
C PRO A 46 2.44 -0.95 -25.95
N GLN A 47 3.62 -0.36 -26.06
CA GLN A 47 4.83 -1.03 -26.55
C GLN A 47 5.21 -2.26 -25.71
N GLU A 48 5.21 -2.11 -24.38
CA GLU A 48 5.47 -3.20 -23.43
C GLU A 48 4.26 -4.15 -23.32
N ASP A 49 4.52 -5.45 -23.31
CA ASP A 49 3.47 -6.46 -23.15
C ASP A 49 3.05 -6.58 -21.68
N VAL A 50 1.95 -5.92 -21.34
CA VAL A 50 1.42 -5.89 -19.99
C VAL A 50 0.45 -7.05 -19.76
N LEU A 51 0.99 -8.19 -19.34
CA LEU A 51 0.27 -9.43 -19.03
C LEU A 51 0.63 -9.95 -17.64
N ILE A 52 -0.28 -10.71 -17.03
CA ILE A 52 -0.02 -11.39 -15.75
C ILE A 52 0.61 -12.75 -16.05
N SER A 53 1.91 -12.87 -15.74
CA SER A 53 2.76 -14.01 -16.10
C SER A 53 2.30 -15.35 -15.49
N GLU A 54 1.72 -15.33 -14.28
CA GLU A 54 1.26 -16.52 -13.57
C GLU A 54 -0.03 -17.11 -14.15
N LEU A 55 -0.81 -16.32 -14.89
CA LEU A 55 -2.09 -16.70 -15.43
C LEU A 55 -1.98 -17.28 -16.84
N THR A 56 -3.00 -18.04 -17.26
CA THR A 56 -3.10 -18.54 -18.63
C THR A 56 -3.49 -17.45 -19.61
N VAL A 57 -3.36 -17.73 -20.92
CA VAL A 57 -3.83 -16.84 -21.98
C VAL A 57 -5.33 -16.55 -21.82
N ARG A 58 -6.15 -17.59 -21.65
CA ARG A 58 -7.60 -17.46 -21.44
C ARG A 58 -7.92 -16.66 -20.18
N GLU A 59 -7.21 -16.88 -19.07
CA GLU A 59 -7.49 -16.16 -17.83
C GLU A 59 -7.16 -14.68 -17.89
N ASN A 60 -6.06 -14.30 -18.56
CA ASN A 60 -5.76 -12.89 -18.81
C ASN A 60 -6.92 -12.22 -19.55
N LEU A 61 -7.44 -12.87 -20.60
CA LEU A 61 -8.62 -12.39 -21.34
C LEU A 61 -9.87 -12.39 -20.45
N THR A 62 -10.08 -13.42 -19.64
CA THR A 62 -11.26 -13.57 -18.76
C THR A 62 -11.33 -12.45 -17.72
N PHE A 63 -10.24 -12.16 -17.01
CA PHE A 63 -10.23 -11.08 -16.04
C PHE A 63 -10.39 -9.70 -16.70
N ASN A 64 -9.83 -9.51 -17.89
CA ASN A 64 -10.06 -8.28 -18.65
C ASN A 64 -11.53 -8.15 -19.10
N ALA A 65 -12.12 -9.23 -19.62
CA ALA A 65 -13.53 -9.28 -20.04
C ALA A 65 -14.46 -8.99 -18.86
N GLN A 66 -14.21 -9.58 -17.69
CA GLN A 66 -15.01 -9.32 -16.49
C GLN A 66 -14.96 -7.85 -16.06
N LEU A 67 -13.83 -7.16 -16.25
CA LEU A 67 -13.71 -5.73 -15.95
C LEU A 67 -14.34 -4.85 -17.04
N SER A 68 -14.10 -5.19 -18.32
CA SER A 68 -14.43 -4.35 -19.47
C SER A 68 -15.83 -4.58 -20.05
N LEU A 69 -16.35 -5.81 -19.97
CA LEU A 69 -17.62 -6.27 -20.53
C LEU A 69 -18.66 -6.58 -19.45
N GLY A 70 -18.62 -5.89 -18.31
CA GLY A 70 -19.47 -6.21 -17.15
C GLY A 70 -20.98 -5.98 -17.32
N ALA A 71 -21.45 -5.56 -18.50
CA ALA A 71 -22.88 -5.56 -18.84
C ALA A 71 -23.35 -6.82 -19.58
N LEU A 72 -22.42 -7.64 -20.07
CA LEU A 72 -22.72 -8.92 -20.71
C LEU A 72 -22.94 -10.01 -19.65
N SER A 73 -23.68 -11.06 -20.01
CA SER A 73 -23.77 -12.28 -19.19
C SER A 73 -22.42 -13.01 -19.18
N THR A 74 -22.21 -13.91 -18.22
CA THR A 74 -20.97 -14.71 -18.19
C THR A 74 -20.84 -15.58 -19.46
N GLU A 75 -21.94 -16.10 -19.99
CA GLU A 75 -21.96 -16.88 -21.23
C GLU A 75 -21.55 -16.03 -22.44
N ASP A 76 -22.08 -14.81 -22.55
CA ASP A 76 -21.70 -13.87 -23.63
C ASP A 76 -20.24 -13.41 -23.50
N GLN A 77 -19.73 -13.28 -22.27
CA GLN A 77 -18.32 -12.97 -22.03
C GLN A 77 -17.42 -14.10 -22.52
N GLU A 78 -17.72 -15.35 -22.18
CA GLU A 78 -16.96 -16.52 -22.66
C GLU A 78 -17.04 -16.64 -24.19
N ALA A 79 -18.22 -16.47 -24.78
CA ALA A 79 -18.38 -16.48 -26.24
C ALA A 79 -17.50 -15.42 -26.92
N ARG A 80 -17.43 -14.21 -26.34
CA ARG A 80 -16.57 -13.13 -26.86
C ARG A 80 -15.08 -13.46 -26.68
N ILE A 81 -14.69 -14.11 -25.60
CA ILE A 81 -13.30 -14.57 -25.38
C ILE A 81 -12.93 -15.62 -26.42
N ASP A 82 -13.82 -16.58 -26.69
CA ASP A 82 -13.62 -17.64 -27.67
C ASP A 82 -13.46 -17.09 -29.10
N GLU A 83 -14.30 -16.11 -29.45
CA GLU A 83 -14.20 -15.38 -30.72
C GLU A 83 -12.82 -14.72 -30.86
N VAL A 84 -12.37 -13.98 -29.83
CA VAL A 84 -11.07 -13.28 -29.85
C VAL A 84 -9.90 -14.27 -29.88
N LEU A 85 -9.97 -15.39 -29.14
CA LEU A 85 -8.95 -16.43 -29.17
C LEU A 85 -8.83 -17.06 -30.55
N THR A 86 -9.96 -17.30 -31.22
CA THR A 86 -10.00 -17.86 -32.58
C THR A 86 -9.47 -16.86 -33.60
N GLN A 87 -9.94 -15.60 -33.55
CA GLN A 87 -9.51 -14.52 -34.44
C GLN A 87 -7.99 -14.28 -34.38
N LEU A 88 -7.39 -14.44 -33.21
CA LEU A 88 -5.95 -14.24 -33.01
C LEU A 88 -5.11 -15.50 -33.25
N GLY A 89 -5.73 -16.64 -33.55
CA GLY A 89 -5.04 -17.93 -33.65
C GLY A 89 -4.35 -18.32 -32.34
N LEU A 90 -5.02 -18.10 -31.21
CA LEU A 90 -4.54 -18.39 -29.86
C LEU A 90 -5.31 -19.54 -29.17
N TRP A 91 -6.28 -20.14 -29.85
CA TRP A 91 -7.13 -21.20 -29.31
C TRP A 91 -6.33 -22.38 -28.74
N ASP A 92 -5.32 -22.85 -29.47
CA ASP A 92 -4.52 -24.02 -29.07
C ASP A 92 -3.63 -23.76 -27.84
N ILE A 93 -3.36 -22.49 -27.53
CA ILE A 93 -2.49 -22.09 -26.42
C ILE A 93 -3.26 -21.46 -25.25
N GLN A 94 -4.60 -21.50 -25.29
CA GLN A 94 -5.48 -20.79 -24.35
C GLN A 94 -5.21 -21.16 -22.88
N ASP A 95 -4.86 -22.42 -22.61
CA ASP A 95 -4.60 -22.95 -21.27
C ASP A 95 -3.13 -22.90 -20.87
N LEU A 96 -2.25 -22.48 -21.78
CA LEU A 96 -0.84 -22.28 -21.44
C LEU A 96 -0.68 -21.01 -20.61
N ARG A 97 0.16 -21.10 -19.57
CA ARG A 97 0.60 -19.94 -18.80
C ARG A 97 1.35 -18.97 -19.71
N VAL A 98 1.16 -17.68 -19.49
CA VAL A 98 1.87 -16.66 -20.27
C VAL A 98 3.38 -16.71 -19.97
N GLY A 99 3.76 -16.91 -18.71
CA GLY A 99 5.15 -16.95 -18.28
C GLY A 99 5.83 -15.58 -18.29
N SER A 100 7.02 -15.50 -17.70
CA SER A 100 7.80 -14.26 -17.62
C SER A 100 8.81 -14.16 -18.77
N VAL A 101 9.57 -13.07 -18.83
CA VAL A 101 10.68 -12.95 -19.81
C VAL A 101 11.79 -13.98 -19.55
N LEU A 102 11.97 -14.36 -18.28
CA LEU A 102 12.96 -15.36 -17.83
C LEU A 102 12.41 -16.80 -17.92
N ASP A 103 11.10 -16.95 -17.81
CA ASP A 103 10.36 -18.22 -17.89
C ASP A 103 9.45 -18.19 -19.13
N LYS A 104 10.06 -18.40 -20.30
CA LYS A 104 9.38 -18.29 -21.60
C LYS A 104 8.53 -19.53 -21.86
N VAL A 105 7.22 -19.39 -21.69
CA VAL A 105 6.23 -20.45 -22.01
C VAL A 105 5.64 -20.25 -23.40
N ILE A 106 5.20 -19.03 -23.74
CA ILE A 106 4.69 -18.67 -25.06
C ILE A 106 5.70 -17.82 -25.85
N SER A 107 5.61 -17.84 -27.19
CA SER A 107 6.48 -17.05 -28.07
C SER A 107 6.24 -15.55 -27.95
N GLY A 108 7.19 -14.72 -28.41
CA GLY A 108 7.04 -13.26 -28.43
C GLY A 108 5.85 -12.80 -29.28
N GLY A 109 5.69 -13.38 -30.47
CA GLY A 109 4.55 -13.09 -31.36
C GLY A 109 3.21 -13.50 -30.76
N GLN A 110 3.14 -14.67 -30.09
CA GLN A 110 1.94 -15.09 -29.35
C GLN A 110 1.63 -14.11 -28.21
N ARG A 111 2.64 -13.72 -27.43
CA ARG A 111 2.50 -12.74 -26.34
C ARG A 111 1.93 -11.41 -26.84
N LYS A 112 2.44 -10.92 -27.97
CA LYS A 112 1.98 -9.69 -28.60
C LYS A 112 0.52 -9.80 -29.06
N ARG A 113 0.14 -10.93 -29.65
CA ARG A 113 -1.25 -11.21 -30.02
C ARG A 113 -2.19 -11.25 -28.81
N VAL A 114 -1.79 -11.87 -27.70
CA VAL A 114 -2.56 -11.83 -26.44
C VAL A 114 -2.72 -10.38 -25.95
N ASN A 115 -1.65 -9.58 -26.02
CA ASN A 115 -1.67 -8.18 -25.62
C ASN A 115 -2.65 -7.34 -26.46
N ILE A 116 -2.72 -7.60 -27.78
CA ILE A 116 -3.72 -7.00 -28.69
C ILE A 116 -5.13 -7.51 -28.33
N GLY A 117 -5.31 -8.81 -28.09
CA GLY A 117 -6.60 -9.42 -27.77
C GLY A 117 -7.30 -8.84 -26.56
N LEU A 118 -6.54 -8.48 -25.53
CA LEU A 118 -7.05 -7.76 -24.36
C LEU A 118 -7.73 -6.42 -24.70
N GLU A 119 -7.34 -5.75 -25.79
CA GLU A 119 -8.03 -4.56 -26.29
C GLU A 119 -9.21 -4.92 -27.21
N LEU A 120 -9.06 -5.96 -28.04
CA LEU A 120 -10.08 -6.40 -29.00
C LEU A 120 -11.33 -7.00 -28.36
N LEU A 121 -11.25 -7.50 -27.12
CA LEU A 121 -12.43 -7.91 -26.34
C LEU A 121 -13.53 -6.85 -26.36
N ARG A 122 -13.14 -5.57 -26.30
CA ARG A 122 -14.06 -4.43 -26.27
C ARG A 122 -14.59 -4.03 -27.64
N ASN A 123 -14.04 -4.56 -28.74
CA ASN A 123 -14.32 -4.15 -30.10
C ASN A 123 -14.27 -2.61 -30.32
N PRO A 124 -13.15 -1.94 -29.98
CA PRO A 124 -13.07 -0.49 -30.10
C PRO A 124 -13.08 -0.05 -31.58
N PRO A 125 -13.85 0.98 -31.97
CA PRO A 125 -13.85 1.49 -33.34
C PRO A 125 -12.53 2.17 -33.74
N VAL A 126 -11.75 2.67 -32.78
CA VAL A 126 -10.43 3.26 -33.01
C VAL A 126 -9.39 2.54 -32.16
N LEU A 127 -8.34 2.02 -32.78
CA LEU A 127 -7.27 1.26 -32.13
C LEU A 127 -5.91 1.93 -32.36
N PHE A 128 -5.19 2.23 -31.29
CA PHE A 128 -3.82 2.75 -31.34
C PHE A 128 -2.82 1.68 -30.87
N LEU A 129 -1.80 1.41 -31.67
CA LEU A 129 -0.72 0.47 -31.34
C LEU A 129 0.63 1.19 -31.37
N ASP A 130 1.37 1.10 -30.27
CA ASP A 130 2.74 1.61 -30.20
C ASP A 130 3.73 0.47 -30.44
N GLU A 131 4.45 0.51 -31.57
CA GLU A 131 5.43 -0.50 -31.99
C GLU A 131 4.95 -1.96 -31.88
N PRO A 132 3.88 -2.35 -32.62
CA PRO A 132 3.30 -3.68 -32.53
C PRO A 132 4.22 -4.79 -33.06
N THR A 133 5.20 -4.47 -33.91
CA THR A 133 6.11 -5.44 -34.55
C THR A 133 7.53 -5.44 -33.97
N SER A 134 7.78 -4.61 -32.96
CA SER A 134 9.13 -4.49 -32.37
C SER A 134 9.54 -5.77 -31.63
N GLY A 135 10.76 -6.24 -31.89
CA GLY A 135 11.32 -7.45 -31.28
C GLY A 135 10.76 -8.78 -31.79
N LEU A 136 10.02 -8.78 -32.91
CA LEU A 136 9.45 -9.97 -33.53
C LEU A 136 10.24 -10.43 -34.76
N SER A 137 10.03 -11.69 -35.17
CA SER A 137 10.51 -12.17 -36.47
C SER A 137 9.72 -11.51 -37.61
N SER A 138 10.25 -11.51 -38.84
CA SER A 138 9.55 -10.96 -40.02
C SER A 138 8.19 -11.62 -40.22
N ARG A 139 8.13 -12.96 -40.10
CA ARG A 139 6.90 -13.75 -40.24
C ARG A 139 5.87 -13.42 -39.15
N ASP A 140 6.29 -13.31 -37.90
CA ASP A 140 5.37 -12.94 -36.81
C ASP A 140 4.83 -11.50 -37.00
N SER A 141 5.66 -10.61 -37.54
CA SER A 141 5.27 -9.23 -37.83
C SER A 141 4.24 -9.14 -38.95
N GLU A 142 4.42 -9.92 -40.02
CA GLU A 142 3.44 -10.08 -41.11
C GLU A 142 2.10 -10.59 -40.57
N GLN A 143 2.11 -11.64 -39.75
CA GLN A 143 0.87 -12.18 -39.15
C GLN A 143 0.11 -11.15 -38.30
N ILE A 144 0.82 -10.31 -37.54
CA ILE A 144 0.19 -9.22 -36.79
C ILE A 144 -0.42 -8.20 -37.76
N PHE A 145 0.26 -7.87 -38.84
CA PHE A 145 -0.24 -6.92 -39.83
C PHE A 145 -1.43 -7.44 -40.62
N ASP A 146 -1.46 -8.73 -40.96
CA ASP A 146 -2.61 -9.38 -41.57
C ASP A 146 -3.85 -9.25 -40.67
N LEU A 147 -3.68 -9.53 -39.36
CA LEU A 147 -4.72 -9.30 -38.37
C LEU A 147 -5.17 -7.83 -38.33
N LEU A 148 -4.22 -6.88 -38.29
CA LEU A 148 -4.57 -5.45 -38.27
C LEU A 148 -5.33 -5.04 -39.54
N LYS A 149 -5.00 -5.64 -40.68
CA LYS A 149 -5.72 -5.44 -41.94
C LYS A 149 -7.13 -6.01 -41.91
N GLU A 150 -7.31 -7.21 -41.37
CA GLU A 150 -8.66 -7.77 -41.17
C GLU A 150 -9.53 -6.84 -40.31
N LEU A 151 -8.96 -6.24 -39.26
CA LEU A 151 -9.65 -5.26 -38.44
C LEU A 151 -10.04 -3.99 -39.21
N THR A 152 -9.16 -3.48 -40.10
CA THR A 152 -9.49 -2.32 -40.93
C THR A 152 -10.56 -2.64 -41.97
N PHE A 153 -10.54 -3.84 -42.57
CA PHE A 153 -11.60 -4.31 -43.47
C PHE A 153 -12.95 -4.47 -42.75
N ALA A 154 -12.93 -4.81 -41.46
CA ALA A 154 -14.13 -4.85 -40.61
C ALA A 154 -14.64 -3.44 -40.21
N GLY A 155 -13.97 -2.37 -40.63
CA GLY A 155 -14.39 -0.98 -40.41
C GLY A 155 -13.79 -0.31 -39.17
N GLN A 156 -12.79 -0.91 -38.53
CA GLN A 156 -12.04 -0.25 -37.44
C GLN A 156 -10.96 0.68 -37.99
N LEU A 157 -10.74 1.82 -37.31
CA LEU A 157 -9.65 2.73 -37.62
C LEU A 157 -8.41 2.36 -36.79
N VAL A 158 -7.34 1.94 -37.46
CA VAL A 158 -6.10 1.48 -36.82
C VAL A 158 -4.98 2.50 -37.04
N PHE A 159 -4.36 2.95 -35.95
CA PHE A 159 -3.12 3.73 -35.95
C PHE A 159 -2.00 2.89 -35.38
N ALA A 160 -0.93 2.67 -36.14
CA ALA A 160 0.25 1.96 -35.68
C ALA A 160 1.51 2.82 -35.80
N VAL A 161 2.27 2.94 -34.71
CA VAL A 161 3.62 3.52 -34.75
C VAL A 161 4.60 2.40 -35.07
N LEU A 162 5.38 2.59 -36.14
CA LEU A 162 6.33 1.58 -36.60
C LEU A 162 7.77 2.09 -36.50
N HIS A 163 8.66 1.16 -36.19
CA HIS A 163 10.10 1.36 -36.25
C HIS A 163 10.64 0.52 -37.40
N GLN A 164 11.17 1.17 -38.45
CA GLN A 164 11.81 0.51 -39.60
C GLN A 164 11.03 -0.71 -40.16
N PRO A 165 9.85 -0.50 -40.78
CA PRO A 165 9.08 -1.61 -41.35
C PRO A 165 9.86 -2.30 -42.48
N SER A 166 9.66 -3.60 -42.66
CA SER A 166 10.12 -4.32 -43.85
C SER A 166 9.38 -3.83 -45.10
N SER A 167 9.89 -4.16 -46.29
CA SER A 167 9.22 -3.82 -47.56
C SER A 167 7.76 -4.28 -47.58
N ASP A 168 7.49 -5.51 -47.13
CA ASP A 168 6.16 -6.10 -47.21
C ASP A 168 5.18 -5.39 -46.27
N LEU A 169 5.59 -5.14 -45.02
CA LEU A 169 4.79 -4.36 -44.07
C LEU A 169 4.55 -2.93 -44.55
N PHE A 170 5.55 -2.31 -45.18
CA PHE A 170 5.44 -0.95 -45.70
C PHE A 170 4.39 -0.84 -46.82
N LYS A 171 4.35 -1.83 -47.73
CA LYS A 171 3.35 -1.91 -48.80
C LYS A 171 1.93 -2.15 -48.28
N MET A 172 1.79 -2.81 -47.13
CA MET A 172 0.48 -3.04 -46.53
C MET A 172 -0.14 -1.75 -45.97
N LEU A 173 0.59 -0.66 -45.74
CA LEU A 173 0.02 0.54 -45.13
C LEU A 173 -0.98 1.27 -46.05
N ASP A 174 -2.16 1.62 -45.52
CA ASP A 174 -3.15 2.41 -46.28
C ASP A 174 -2.72 3.89 -46.41
N LYS A 175 -2.17 4.43 -45.31
CA LYS A 175 -1.66 5.80 -45.21
C LYS A 175 -0.41 5.83 -44.34
N LEU A 176 0.55 6.65 -44.75
CA LEU A 176 1.79 6.94 -44.03
C LEU A 176 1.74 8.38 -43.50
N PHE A 177 1.99 8.55 -42.19
CA PHE A 177 2.23 9.84 -41.56
C PHE A 177 3.66 9.89 -41.04
N LEU A 178 4.47 10.82 -41.56
CA LEU A 178 5.89 10.90 -41.25
C LEU A 178 6.20 12.16 -40.43
N LEU A 179 6.91 11.97 -39.32
CA LEU A 179 7.34 13.01 -38.38
C LEU A 179 8.86 13.08 -38.29
N ASP A 180 9.42 14.29 -38.39
CA ASP A 180 10.83 14.56 -38.13
C ASP A 180 11.07 15.08 -36.69
N VAL A 181 12.34 15.17 -36.31
CA VAL A 181 12.83 15.67 -35.01
C VAL A 181 12.17 17.00 -34.68
N GLY A 182 11.66 17.14 -33.45
CA GLY A 182 10.94 18.32 -33.00
C GLY A 182 9.41 18.25 -33.18
N GLY A 183 8.88 17.16 -33.73
CA GLY A 183 7.43 16.98 -33.92
C GLY A 183 6.91 17.66 -35.19
N HIS A 184 7.78 17.85 -36.18
CA HIS A 184 7.44 18.46 -37.47
C HIS A 184 6.86 17.39 -38.41
N PRO A 185 5.58 17.48 -38.84
CA PRO A 185 5.07 16.64 -39.91
C PRO A 185 5.74 17.00 -41.24
N ILE A 186 6.14 15.97 -41.97
CA ILE A 186 6.85 16.12 -43.25
C ILE A 186 6.17 15.37 -44.40
N PHE A 187 5.26 14.44 -44.12
CA PHE A 187 4.48 13.74 -45.14
C PHE A 187 3.18 13.14 -44.60
N TRP A 188 2.13 13.15 -45.42
CA TRP A 188 0.86 12.45 -45.20
C TRP A 188 0.33 11.95 -46.55
N GLY A 189 0.15 10.64 -46.72
CA GLY A 189 -0.30 10.12 -48.01
C GLY A 189 -0.14 8.61 -48.15
N ASN A 190 -0.14 8.11 -49.40
CA ASN A 190 0.19 6.72 -49.67
C ASN A 190 1.70 6.47 -49.39
N PRO A 191 2.09 5.32 -48.81
CA PRO A 191 3.49 5.00 -48.54
C PRO A 191 4.41 5.00 -49.78
N LEU A 192 3.94 4.50 -50.92
CA LEU A 192 4.72 4.46 -52.17
C LEU A 192 4.93 5.85 -52.76
N ASP A 193 3.90 6.71 -52.66
CA ASP A 193 3.99 8.12 -53.06
C ASP A 193 5.02 8.87 -52.20
N ALA A 194 5.21 8.47 -50.93
CA ALA A 194 6.24 9.06 -50.08
C ALA A 194 7.64 8.84 -50.68
N VAL A 195 7.94 7.62 -51.13
CA VAL A 195 9.25 7.29 -51.73
C VAL A 195 9.49 8.16 -52.97
N ARG A 196 8.50 8.26 -53.86
CA ARG A 196 8.57 9.15 -55.03
C ARG A 196 8.77 10.60 -54.65
N HIS A 197 8.00 11.08 -53.67
CA HIS A 197 8.03 12.47 -53.21
C HIS A 197 9.42 12.88 -52.69
N PHE A 198 10.00 12.09 -51.79
CA PHE A 198 11.32 12.37 -51.23
C PHE A 198 12.44 12.18 -52.26
N ASN A 199 12.31 11.24 -53.20
CA ASN A 199 13.28 11.09 -54.29
C ASN A 199 13.30 12.31 -55.23
N ALA A 200 12.12 12.84 -55.57
CA ALA A 200 11.99 14.05 -56.38
C ALA A 200 12.60 15.27 -55.67
N LEU A 201 12.28 15.47 -54.38
CA LEU A 201 12.84 16.57 -53.59
C LEU A 201 14.35 16.46 -53.38
N ALA A 202 14.88 15.24 -53.28
CA ALA A 202 16.32 15.00 -53.18
C ALA A 202 17.05 15.04 -54.53
N SER A 203 16.33 15.22 -55.65
CA SER A 203 16.85 15.18 -57.02
C SER A 203 17.66 13.92 -57.34
N ARG A 204 17.16 12.75 -56.91
CA ARG A 204 17.77 11.45 -57.24
C ARG A 204 17.49 11.09 -58.71
N VAL A 205 18.43 10.38 -59.35
CA VAL A 205 18.39 10.01 -60.78
C VAL A 205 17.11 9.23 -61.16
N HIS A 206 16.61 8.39 -60.26
CA HIS A 206 15.40 7.59 -60.43
C HIS A 206 14.27 8.13 -59.54
N ALA A 207 13.85 9.37 -59.76
CA ALA A 207 12.86 10.03 -58.92
C ALA A 207 11.48 9.36 -58.93
N ASP A 208 11.10 8.77 -60.07
CA ASP A 208 9.77 8.19 -60.30
C ASP A 208 9.63 6.75 -59.82
N GLU A 209 10.75 6.05 -59.57
CA GLU A 209 10.80 4.66 -59.13
C GLU A 209 10.49 4.57 -57.62
N CYS A 210 9.43 3.81 -57.30
CA CYS A 210 9.01 3.57 -55.91
C CYS A 210 9.44 2.19 -55.39
N GLU A 211 9.69 1.25 -56.30
CA GLU A 211 10.02 -0.14 -56.01
C GLU A 211 11.09 -0.65 -56.99
N CYS A 212 11.82 -1.68 -56.60
CA CYS A 212 12.80 -2.32 -57.47
C CYS A 212 12.09 -3.01 -58.65
N SER A 213 12.46 -2.62 -59.88
CA SER A 213 11.90 -3.21 -61.11
C SER A 213 12.14 -4.71 -61.27
N THR A 214 13.11 -5.29 -60.56
CA THR A 214 13.46 -6.72 -60.66
C THR A 214 12.70 -7.58 -59.66
N CYS A 215 12.59 -7.14 -58.40
CA CYS A 215 12.02 -7.95 -57.31
C CYS A 215 10.80 -7.32 -56.63
N GLY A 216 10.36 -6.14 -57.08
CA GLY A 216 9.26 -5.39 -56.50
C GLY A 216 9.53 -4.89 -55.07
N ASN A 217 10.74 -5.04 -54.54
CA ASN A 217 11.05 -4.66 -53.16
C ASN A 217 11.09 -3.13 -53.02
N VAL A 218 10.48 -2.61 -51.96
CA VAL A 218 10.55 -1.19 -51.59
C VAL A 218 11.56 -1.08 -50.45
N ASN A 219 12.38 -0.04 -50.43
CA ASN A 219 13.29 0.23 -49.31
C ASN A 219 12.77 1.40 -48.47
N PRO A 220 12.06 1.15 -47.36
CA PRO A 220 11.58 2.22 -46.48
C PRO A 220 12.72 3.01 -45.82
N GLU A 221 13.91 2.42 -45.68
CA GLU A 221 15.07 3.10 -45.08
C GLU A 221 15.55 4.30 -45.91
N GLN A 222 15.32 4.25 -47.23
CA GLN A 222 15.65 5.35 -48.13
C GLN A 222 14.98 6.67 -47.73
N LEU A 223 13.78 6.62 -47.15
CA LEU A 223 13.10 7.81 -46.64
C LEU A 223 13.91 8.46 -45.50
N PHE A 224 14.43 7.64 -44.59
CA PHE A 224 15.27 8.12 -43.49
C PHE A 224 16.62 8.61 -43.99
N ASP A 225 17.25 7.93 -44.96
CA ASP A 225 18.51 8.38 -45.57
C ASP A 225 18.41 9.75 -46.22
N ILE A 226 17.26 10.05 -46.85
CA ILE A 226 17.01 11.35 -47.50
C ILE A 226 16.76 12.42 -46.45
N VAL A 227 15.87 12.16 -45.49
CA VAL A 227 15.48 13.12 -44.45
C VAL A 227 16.65 13.46 -43.52
N GLU A 228 17.51 12.47 -43.22
CA GLU A 228 18.64 12.60 -42.31
C GLU A 228 19.98 12.88 -43.03
N ALA A 229 19.95 13.14 -44.36
CA ALA A 229 21.13 13.42 -45.16
C ALA A 229 21.94 14.60 -44.60
N GLN A 230 23.25 14.40 -44.41
CA GLN A 230 24.18 15.39 -43.87
C GLN A 230 24.87 16.19 -44.97
N THR A 231 25.24 17.44 -44.66
CA THR A 231 26.13 18.21 -45.53
C THR A 231 27.54 17.62 -45.50
N VAL A 232 28.32 17.90 -46.53
CA VAL A 232 29.69 17.38 -46.67
C VAL A 232 30.64 18.57 -46.63
N ASP A 233 31.73 18.46 -45.88
CA ASP A 233 32.76 19.48 -45.83
C ASP A 233 33.68 19.47 -47.08
N GLU A 234 34.60 20.42 -47.14
CA GLU A 234 35.57 20.57 -48.24
C GLU A 234 36.48 19.34 -48.43
N TYR A 235 36.57 18.47 -47.42
CA TYR A 235 37.37 17.24 -47.42
C TYR A 235 36.55 15.98 -47.72
N GLY A 236 35.27 16.12 -48.08
CA GLY A 236 34.40 15.00 -48.37
C GLY A 236 33.86 14.28 -47.12
N ARG A 237 34.01 14.86 -45.92
CA ARG A 237 33.54 14.25 -44.68
C ARG A 237 32.13 14.76 -44.36
N LYS A 238 31.25 13.84 -43.94
CA LYS A 238 29.91 14.18 -43.49
C LYS A 238 30.00 15.04 -42.22
N THR A 239 29.37 16.20 -42.24
CA THR A 239 29.26 17.09 -41.08
C THR A 239 28.12 16.63 -40.17
N GLN A 240 27.98 17.26 -39.00
CA GLN A 240 26.83 17.01 -38.11
C GLN A 240 25.56 17.76 -38.54
N THR A 241 25.65 18.66 -39.53
CA THR A 241 24.51 19.46 -39.96
C THR A 241 23.76 18.75 -41.08
N ARG A 242 22.44 18.61 -40.91
CA ARG A 242 21.56 18.08 -41.96
C ARG A 242 21.54 19.03 -43.15
N ARG A 243 21.41 18.46 -44.36
CA ARG A 243 21.28 19.19 -45.62
C ARG A 243 19.98 20.01 -45.67
N THR A 244 18.90 19.44 -45.16
CA THR A 244 17.58 20.08 -45.06
C THR A 244 17.14 20.03 -43.61
N SER A 245 16.74 21.17 -43.06
CA SER A 245 16.33 21.24 -41.65
C SER A 245 14.93 20.65 -41.45
N PRO A 246 14.58 20.14 -40.24
CA PRO A 246 13.23 19.65 -39.96
C PRO A 246 12.13 20.68 -40.23
N LYS A 247 12.44 21.97 -40.06
CA LYS A 247 11.52 23.08 -40.34
C LYS A 247 11.32 23.27 -41.84
N GLU A 248 12.38 23.22 -42.64
CA GLU A 248 12.26 23.28 -44.11
C GLU A 248 11.43 22.12 -44.66
N TRP A 249 11.63 20.89 -44.15
CA TRP A 249 10.78 19.76 -44.52
C TRP A 249 9.30 20.01 -44.18
N ASN A 250 9.02 20.63 -43.04
CA ASN A 250 7.67 21.02 -42.65
C ASN A 250 7.07 22.10 -43.57
N ASP A 251 7.90 23.05 -44.02
CA ASP A 251 7.46 24.10 -44.94
C ASP A 251 7.05 23.48 -46.30
N PHE A 252 7.84 22.53 -46.83
CA PHE A 252 7.48 21.76 -48.03
C PHE A 252 6.16 21.01 -47.86
N TYR A 253 5.98 20.35 -46.70
CA TYR A 253 4.74 19.66 -46.35
C TYR A 253 3.54 20.61 -46.29
N THR A 254 3.70 21.78 -45.67
CA THR A 254 2.63 22.77 -45.51
C THR A 254 2.20 23.34 -46.86
N ILE A 255 3.15 23.57 -47.77
CA ILE A 255 2.86 24.00 -49.15
C ILE A 255 2.05 22.93 -49.89
N MET A 256 2.41 21.64 -49.74
CA MET A 256 1.66 20.53 -50.34
C MET A 256 0.22 20.48 -49.79
N LEU A 257 0.06 20.63 -48.47
CA LEU A 257 -1.23 20.52 -47.80
C LEU A 257 -2.15 21.71 -48.07
N GLY A 258 -1.59 22.91 -48.21
CA GLY A 258 -2.33 24.14 -48.55
C GLY A 258 -3.09 24.06 -49.88
N ASN A 259 -2.69 23.14 -50.76
CA ASN A 259 -3.38 22.85 -52.02
C ASN A 259 -4.55 21.86 -51.89
N THR A 260 -4.75 21.29 -50.70
CA THR A 260 -5.84 20.36 -50.39
C THR A 260 -6.61 20.86 -49.18
N LEU A 261 -7.75 21.52 -49.39
CA LEU A 261 -8.65 21.85 -48.29
C LEU A 261 -9.13 20.55 -47.64
N PRO A 262 -8.96 20.34 -46.32
CA PRO A 262 -9.55 19.20 -45.67
C PRO A 262 -11.08 19.27 -45.86
N PRO A 263 -11.74 18.17 -46.24
CA PRO A 263 -13.19 18.15 -46.35
C PRO A 263 -13.81 18.54 -45.01
N GLU A 264 -14.89 19.32 -45.03
CA GLU A 264 -15.63 19.66 -43.82
C GLU A 264 -16.00 18.37 -43.07
N PRO A 265 -15.78 18.32 -41.75
CA PRO A 265 -16.10 17.13 -40.97
C PRO A 265 -17.61 16.90 -41.00
N GLN A 266 -18.05 15.91 -41.78
CA GLN A 266 -19.44 15.47 -41.76
C GLN A 266 -19.74 14.89 -40.37
N ARG A 267 -20.77 15.43 -39.70
CA ARG A 267 -21.30 14.88 -38.45
C ARG A 267 -21.98 13.54 -38.74
N ASN A 268 -21.19 12.47 -38.71
CA ASN A 268 -21.71 11.11 -38.78
C ASN A 268 -22.35 10.67 -37.46
N GLN A 269 -23.15 9.60 -37.56
CA GLN A 269 -24.00 9.01 -36.51
C GLN A 269 -23.35 8.95 -35.11
N PRO A 270 -24.15 9.01 -34.04
CA PRO A 270 -23.66 8.93 -32.67
C PRO A 270 -22.85 7.64 -32.47
N LEU A 271 -21.64 7.81 -31.94
CA LEU A 271 -20.72 6.72 -31.63
C LEU A 271 -21.38 5.78 -30.61
N LYS A 272 -21.74 4.56 -31.04
CA LYS A 272 -22.23 3.52 -30.13
C LYS A 272 -21.07 3.11 -29.22
N ARG A 273 -21.27 3.25 -27.90
CA ARG A 273 -20.29 2.77 -26.91
C ARG A 273 -20.09 1.26 -27.07
N ALA A 274 -18.84 0.84 -27.21
CA ALA A 274 -18.49 -0.54 -27.49
C ALA A 274 -18.75 -1.48 -26.30
N SER A 275 -18.71 -0.99 -25.05
CA SER A 275 -19.06 -1.79 -23.86
C SER A 275 -19.30 -0.92 -22.62
N LYS A 276 -19.97 -1.48 -21.60
CA LYS A 276 -20.14 -0.89 -20.28
C LYS A 276 -19.31 -1.67 -19.26
N VAL A 277 -18.51 -0.95 -18.48
CA VAL A 277 -17.65 -1.45 -17.40
C VAL A 277 -18.48 -2.14 -16.31
N ALA A 278 -17.93 -3.17 -15.68
CA ALA A 278 -18.54 -3.81 -14.50
C ALA A 278 -18.84 -2.80 -13.39
N LYS A 279 -19.94 -3.00 -12.64
CA LYS A 279 -20.34 -2.10 -11.56
C LYS A 279 -19.97 -2.66 -10.18
N GLY A 280 -19.49 -1.77 -9.31
CA GLY A 280 -19.40 -1.97 -7.86
C GLY A 280 -18.67 -3.25 -7.44
N TRP A 281 -19.40 -4.14 -6.75
CA TRP A 281 -18.91 -5.39 -6.17
C TRP A 281 -18.27 -6.34 -7.19
N GLY A 282 -18.74 -6.34 -8.44
CA GLY A 282 -18.15 -7.16 -9.51
C GLY A 282 -16.68 -6.82 -9.75
N GLN A 283 -16.31 -5.54 -9.74
CA GLN A 283 -14.91 -5.12 -9.91
C GLN A 283 -14.03 -5.63 -8.77
N TRP A 284 -14.48 -5.45 -7.52
CA TRP A 284 -13.76 -5.91 -6.34
C TRP A 284 -13.55 -7.43 -6.38
N LEU A 285 -14.59 -8.20 -6.70
CA LEU A 285 -14.52 -9.65 -6.77
C LEU A 285 -13.56 -10.13 -7.87
N THR A 286 -13.58 -9.49 -9.03
CA THR A 286 -12.65 -9.78 -10.14
C THR A 286 -11.20 -9.52 -9.73
N TYR A 287 -10.91 -8.36 -9.11
CA TYR A 287 -9.57 -8.06 -8.60
C TYR A 287 -9.13 -9.04 -7.51
N PHE A 288 -10.02 -9.38 -6.58
CA PHE A 288 -9.74 -10.33 -5.50
C PHE A 288 -9.42 -11.71 -6.05
N LYS A 289 -10.27 -12.27 -6.93
CA LYS A 289 -10.05 -13.57 -7.56
C LYS A 289 -8.75 -13.60 -8.35
N ARG A 290 -8.48 -12.54 -9.11
CA ARG A 290 -7.24 -12.41 -9.91
C ARG A 290 -6.01 -12.43 -9.02
N ASP A 291 -6.00 -11.65 -7.94
CA ASP A 291 -4.85 -11.56 -7.04
C ASP A 291 -4.61 -12.87 -6.28
N VAL A 292 -5.69 -13.50 -5.78
CA VAL A 292 -5.62 -14.83 -5.15
C VAL A 292 -5.08 -15.88 -6.11
N LEU A 293 -5.61 -15.96 -7.35
CA LEU A 293 -5.19 -16.96 -8.33
C LEU A 293 -3.73 -16.76 -8.75
N THR A 294 -3.31 -15.51 -8.95
CA THR A 294 -1.92 -15.16 -9.29
C THR A 294 -0.96 -15.63 -8.20
N LYS A 295 -1.30 -15.38 -6.92
CA LYS A 295 -0.49 -15.81 -5.77
C LYS A 295 -0.52 -17.31 -5.55
N ALA A 296 -1.69 -17.95 -5.73
CA ALA A 296 -1.86 -19.39 -5.54
C ALA A 296 -1.01 -20.22 -6.52
N ARG A 297 -0.66 -19.66 -7.69
CA ARG A 297 0.17 -20.33 -8.70
C ARG A 297 1.66 -20.12 -8.52
N ASN A 298 2.05 -19.26 -7.59
CA ASN A 298 3.44 -19.04 -7.26
C ASN A 298 3.80 -19.90 -6.02
N SER A 299 4.24 -21.13 -6.26
CA SER A 299 4.58 -22.08 -5.21
C SER A 299 5.69 -21.58 -4.28
N GLN A 300 6.69 -20.88 -4.84
CA GLN A 300 7.76 -20.27 -4.05
C GLN A 300 7.22 -19.20 -3.11
N TYR A 301 6.35 -18.31 -3.60
CA TYR A 301 5.69 -17.30 -2.78
C TYR A 301 4.83 -17.94 -1.69
N LEU A 302 4.03 -18.95 -2.01
CA LEU A 302 3.19 -19.65 -1.03
C LEU A 302 4.03 -20.33 0.05
N LEU A 303 5.11 -21.03 -0.33
CA LEU A 303 5.99 -21.73 0.60
C LEU A 303 6.67 -20.75 1.57
N VAL A 304 7.22 -19.66 1.04
CA VAL A 304 7.88 -18.64 1.87
C VAL A 304 6.88 -18.01 2.82
N ASN A 305 5.71 -17.55 2.34
CA ASN A 305 4.70 -16.96 3.22
C ASN A 305 4.13 -17.97 4.23
N ALA A 306 4.04 -19.25 3.89
CA ALA A 306 3.55 -20.27 4.81
C ALA A 306 4.53 -20.53 5.96
N LEU A 307 5.84 -20.50 5.68
CA LEU A 307 6.89 -20.88 6.63
C LEU A 307 7.50 -19.70 7.40
N GLU A 308 7.48 -18.49 6.85
CA GLU A 308 8.19 -17.33 7.39
C GLU A 308 7.81 -17.04 8.86
N ALA A 309 6.51 -16.86 9.14
CA ALA A 309 6.05 -16.53 10.50
C ALA A 309 6.23 -17.69 11.50
N PRO A 310 5.86 -18.96 11.18
CA PRO A 310 6.17 -20.11 12.05
C PRO A 310 7.66 -20.32 12.31
N ALA A 311 8.52 -20.16 11.30
CA ALA A 311 9.96 -20.34 11.45
C ALA A 311 10.57 -19.25 12.35
N LEU A 312 10.15 -17.98 12.18
CA LEU A 312 10.56 -16.89 13.06
C LEU A 312 10.07 -17.12 14.50
N ALA A 313 8.84 -17.61 14.68
CA ALA A 313 8.32 -17.96 16.00
C ALA A 313 9.12 -19.09 16.65
N LEU A 314 9.44 -20.15 15.90
CA LEU A 314 10.24 -21.27 16.39
C LEU A 314 11.64 -20.81 16.83
N LEU A 315 12.29 -19.97 16.02
CA LEU A 315 13.60 -19.42 16.36
C LEU A 315 13.50 -18.55 17.62
N LEU A 316 12.62 -17.54 17.62
CA LEU A 316 12.53 -16.60 18.75
C LEU A 316 12.11 -17.28 20.04
N ALA A 317 11.03 -18.06 20.02
CA ALA A 317 10.53 -18.76 21.19
C ALA A 317 11.53 -19.82 21.69
N GLY A 318 12.21 -20.53 20.78
CA GLY A 318 13.23 -21.51 21.12
C GLY A 318 14.42 -20.91 21.86
N PHE A 319 14.96 -19.77 21.39
CA PHE A 319 16.05 -19.08 22.06
C PHE A 319 15.61 -18.33 23.33
N MET A 320 14.35 -17.95 23.44
CA MET A 320 13.82 -17.20 24.58
C MET A 320 13.26 -18.09 25.69
N ARG A 321 13.08 -19.40 25.47
CA ARG A 321 12.64 -20.36 26.51
C ARG A 321 13.74 -20.54 27.57
N PHE A 322 13.76 -19.62 28.54
CA PHE A 322 14.73 -19.64 29.64
C PHE A 322 14.34 -20.63 30.74
N THR A 323 15.33 -21.39 31.22
CA THR A 323 15.24 -22.29 32.38
C THR A 323 16.46 -22.10 33.26
N ALA A 324 16.26 -21.96 34.58
CA ALA A 324 17.36 -21.95 35.52
C ALA A 324 18.11 -23.30 35.53
N PRO A 325 19.43 -23.32 35.77
CA PRO A 325 20.20 -24.57 35.80
C PRO A 325 19.62 -25.59 36.78
N GLY A 326 19.20 -26.75 36.27
CA GLY A 326 18.63 -27.84 37.07
C GLY A 326 17.16 -27.71 37.47
N ALA A 327 16.43 -26.70 36.95
CA ALA A 327 14.99 -26.53 37.18
C ALA A 327 14.16 -26.85 35.93
N ASP A 328 12.94 -27.35 36.13
CA ASP A 328 11.96 -27.51 35.07
C ASP A 328 11.46 -26.15 34.58
N TYR A 329 11.07 -26.07 33.30
CA TYR A 329 10.49 -24.87 32.75
C TYR A 329 9.14 -24.56 33.40
N THR A 330 8.99 -23.33 33.86
CA THR A 330 7.70 -22.78 34.29
C THR A 330 7.52 -21.42 33.63
N PHE A 331 6.30 -21.13 33.16
CA PHE A 331 5.97 -19.82 32.58
C PHE A 331 6.29 -18.70 33.57
N ARG A 332 6.04 -18.93 34.87
CA ARG A 332 6.33 -17.99 35.93
C ARG A 332 7.76 -17.50 36.06
N ALA A 333 8.72 -18.42 36.00
CA ALA A 333 10.14 -18.12 36.19
C ALA A 333 10.84 -17.63 34.90
N SER A 334 10.10 -17.53 33.78
CA SER A 334 10.69 -17.18 32.49
C SER A 334 10.94 -15.67 32.39
N GLU A 335 12.20 -15.25 32.40
CA GLU A 335 12.61 -13.83 32.36
C GLU A 335 12.40 -13.19 30.96
N ASN A 336 12.34 -13.98 29.90
CA ASN A 336 12.33 -13.45 28.53
C ASN A 336 10.93 -13.15 27.97
N ILE A 337 9.86 -13.27 28.75
CA ILE A 337 8.49 -13.05 28.27
C ILE A 337 8.25 -11.59 27.82
N PRO A 338 8.60 -10.54 28.60
CA PRO A 338 8.42 -9.16 28.14
C PRO A 338 9.16 -8.80 26.84
N PRO A 339 10.47 -9.10 26.67
CA PRO A 339 11.14 -8.84 25.40
C PRO A 339 10.58 -9.68 24.25
N PHE A 340 10.13 -10.92 24.51
CA PHE A 340 9.44 -11.74 23.51
C PHE A 340 8.15 -11.06 23.01
N LEU A 341 7.29 -10.59 23.91
CA LEU A 341 6.06 -9.90 23.54
C LEU A 341 6.36 -8.65 22.70
N PHE A 342 7.37 -7.86 23.07
CA PHE A 342 7.75 -6.69 22.29
C PHE A 342 8.25 -7.07 20.90
N ILE A 343 9.16 -8.05 20.79
CA ILE A 343 9.71 -8.49 19.51
C ILE A 343 8.61 -9.10 18.62
N SER A 344 7.64 -9.83 19.19
CA SER A 344 6.50 -10.37 18.43
C SER A 344 5.70 -9.29 17.71
N VAL A 345 5.50 -8.13 18.36
CA VAL A 345 4.83 -6.96 17.78
C VAL A 345 5.66 -6.35 16.66
N ILE A 346 6.98 -6.26 16.82
CA ILE A 346 7.88 -5.77 15.78
C ILE A 346 7.91 -6.72 14.57
N VAL A 347 7.95 -8.03 14.81
CA VAL A 347 7.89 -9.04 13.74
C VAL A 347 6.56 -8.94 12.98
N ALA A 348 5.42 -8.85 13.68
CA ALA A 348 4.12 -8.69 13.03
C ALA A 348 4.03 -7.42 12.18
N LEU A 349 4.58 -6.29 12.68
CA LEU A 349 4.67 -5.04 11.93
C LEU A 349 5.54 -5.20 10.67
N PHE A 350 6.72 -5.80 10.82
CA PHE A 350 7.68 -6.01 9.73
C PHE A 350 7.11 -6.92 8.65
N LEU A 351 6.49 -8.04 9.02
CA LEU A 351 5.87 -8.97 8.07
C LEU A 351 4.74 -8.29 7.28
N GLY A 352 3.83 -7.58 7.96
CA GLY A 352 2.76 -6.84 7.26
C GLY A 352 3.31 -5.77 6.31
N LEU A 353 4.33 -5.03 6.74
CA LEU A 353 5.01 -4.05 5.91
C LEU A 353 5.67 -4.69 4.68
N SER A 354 6.43 -5.76 4.87
CA SER A 354 7.20 -6.43 3.82
C SER A 354 6.30 -7.04 2.75
N VAL A 355 5.27 -7.82 3.16
CA VAL A 355 4.36 -8.53 2.24
C VAL A 355 3.58 -7.56 1.34
N SER A 356 3.27 -6.36 1.83
CA SER A 356 2.45 -5.38 1.11
C SER A 356 3.25 -4.32 0.34
N ALA A 357 4.54 -4.17 0.64
CA ALA A 357 5.35 -3.06 0.14
C ALA A 357 5.54 -3.04 -1.39
N GLU A 358 5.45 -4.17 -2.08
CA GLU A 358 5.65 -4.24 -3.54
C GLU A 358 4.37 -4.42 -4.36
N GLU A 359 3.23 -4.62 -3.70
CA GLU A 359 2.00 -5.05 -4.34
C GLU A 359 1.45 -4.07 -5.39
N ILE A 360 1.45 -2.76 -5.12
CA ILE A 360 0.99 -1.74 -6.07
C ILE A 360 2.06 -1.41 -7.10
N LEU A 361 3.34 -1.43 -6.70
CA LEU A 361 4.46 -1.19 -7.59
C LEU A 361 4.50 -2.20 -8.74
N ARG A 362 4.30 -3.49 -8.41
CA ARG A 362 4.29 -4.59 -9.37
C ARG A 362 3.15 -4.48 -10.39
N ASP A 363 1.97 -4.03 -9.95
CA ASP A 363 0.77 -3.93 -10.79
C ASP A 363 0.70 -2.61 -11.59
N ARG A 364 1.69 -1.72 -11.45
CA ARG A 364 1.63 -0.35 -11.97
C ARG A 364 1.42 -0.27 -13.49
N SER A 365 2.10 -1.10 -14.27
CA SER A 365 1.95 -1.12 -15.73
C SER A 365 0.55 -1.58 -16.13
N LEU A 366 0.03 -2.60 -15.45
CA LEU A 366 -1.33 -3.11 -15.62
C LEU A 366 -2.38 -2.05 -15.27
N LEU A 367 -2.22 -1.36 -14.15
CA LEU A 367 -3.14 -0.29 -13.73
C LEU A 367 -3.11 0.92 -14.68
N LYS A 368 -1.95 1.23 -15.28
CA LYS A 368 -1.84 2.28 -16.30
C LYS A 368 -2.69 1.94 -17.53
N ARG A 369 -2.67 0.67 -17.96
CA ARG A 369 -3.51 0.15 -19.05
C ARG A 369 -4.99 0.15 -18.68
N GLU A 370 -5.35 -0.41 -17.52
CA GLU A 370 -6.74 -0.49 -17.08
C GLU A 370 -7.40 0.88 -16.85
N ARG A 371 -6.62 1.96 -16.74
CA ARG A 371 -7.15 3.33 -16.65
C ARG A 371 -8.07 3.69 -17.82
N PHE A 372 -7.83 3.16 -19.02
CA PHE A 372 -8.71 3.38 -20.18
C PHE A 372 -10.08 2.70 -20.02
N LEU A 373 -10.22 1.76 -19.09
CA LEU A 373 -11.48 1.11 -18.72
C LEU A 373 -12.29 1.93 -17.70
N GLN A 374 -11.76 3.02 -17.13
CA GLN A 374 -12.43 3.81 -16.08
C GLN A 374 -12.85 2.99 -14.84
N VAL A 375 -12.09 1.93 -14.51
CA VAL A 375 -12.24 1.18 -13.26
C VAL A 375 -11.98 2.05 -12.03
N LYS A 376 -12.65 1.77 -10.92
CA LYS A 376 -12.51 2.61 -9.72
C LYS A 376 -11.34 2.14 -8.85
N TRP A 377 -10.44 3.07 -8.52
CA TRP A 377 -9.24 2.85 -7.69
C TRP A 377 -9.52 2.12 -6.37
N HIS A 378 -10.62 2.48 -5.68
CA HIS A 378 -10.92 1.88 -4.37
C HIS A 378 -11.20 0.37 -4.45
N HIS A 379 -11.88 -0.14 -5.48
CA HIS A 379 -12.16 -1.57 -5.57
C HIS A 379 -10.87 -2.38 -5.69
N TYR A 380 -9.90 -1.88 -6.44
CA TYR A 380 -8.56 -2.48 -6.53
C TYR A 380 -7.87 -2.47 -5.16
N VAL A 381 -7.79 -1.31 -4.50
CA VAL A 381 -7.12 -1.17 -3.18
C VAL A 381 -7.78 -2.08 -2.14
N HIS A 382 -9.11 -2.14 -2.10
CA HIS A 382 -9.84 -2.99 -1.17
C HIS A 382 -9.63 -4.48 -1.42
N ALA A 383 -9.62 -4.91 -2.69
CA ALA A 383 -9.33 -6.29 -3.03
C ALA A 383 -7.92 -6.67 -2.57
N LYS A 384 -6.94 -5.81 -2.86
CA LYS A 384 -5.54 -5.98 -2.46
C LYS A 384 -5.38 -6.05 -0.94
N LEU A 385 -5.97 -5.09 -0.22
CA LEU A 385 -5.92 -5.04 1.25
C LEU A 385 -6.55 -6.29 1.87
N THR A 386 -7.63 -6.82 1.28
CA THR A 386 -8.29 -8.04 1.79
C THR A 386 -7.37 -9.26 1.67
N VAL A 387 -6.69 -9.43 0.53
CA VAL A 387 -5.75 -10.54 0.31
C VAL A 387 -4.57 -10.45 1.28
N VAL A 388 -3.95 -9.28 1.38
CA VAL A 388 -2.81 -9.07 2.28
C VAL A 388 -3.24 -9.22 3.74
N ALA A 389 -4.40 -8.71 4.15
CA ALA A 389 -4.92 -8.91 5.51
C ALA A 389 -5.16 -10.40 5.82
N ALA A 390 -5.67 -11.18 4.87
CA ALA A 390 -5.84 -12.62 5.07
C ALA A 390 -4.49 -13.33 5.28
N VAL A 391 -3.45 -12.97 4.51
CA VAL A 391 -2.08 -13.48 4.70
C VAL A 391 -1.53 -13.09 6.06
N SER A 392 -1.69 -11.83 6.48
CA SER A 392 -1.19 -11.38 7.80
C SER A 392 -1.95 -12.00 8.97
N LEU A 393 -3.24 -12.31 8.82
CA LEU A 393 -3.98 -13.07 9.82
C LEU A 393 -3.42 -14.49 9.96
N PHE A 394 -3.11 -15.14 8.83
CA PHE A 394 -2.45 -16.44 8.81
C PHE A 394 -1.06 -16.38 9.48
N HIS A 395 -0.26 -15.34 9.19
CA HIS A 395 1.03 -15.11 9.85
C HIS A 395 0.90 -14.90 11.35
N ALA A 396 -0.03 -14.05 11.79
CA ALA A 396 -0.27 -13.79 13.21
C ALA A 396 -0.71 -15.06 13.94
N LEU A 397 -1.60 -15.86 13.35
CA LEU A 397 -2.04 -17.12 13.94
C LEU A 397 -0.89 -18.13 14.01
N GLY A 398 -0.16 -18.34 12.91
CA GLY A 398 0.96 -19.28 12.85
C GLY A 398 2.08 -18.91 13.83
N PHE A 399 2.40 -17.62 13.94
CA PHE A 399 3.39 -17.12 14.89
C PHE A 399 2.97 -17.39 16.35
N VAL A 400 1.72 -17.04 16.69
CA VAL A 400 1.20 -17.18 18.06
C VAL A 400 1.07 -18.66 18.45
N VAL A 401 0.55 -19.51 17.58
CA VAL A 401 0.39 -20.94 17.88
C VAL A 401 1.75 -21.59 18.14
N VAL A 402 2.74 -21.38 17.26
CA VAL A 402 4.07 -21.97 17.44
C VAL A 402 4.76 -21.44 18.69
N SER A 403 4.70 -20.13 18.94
CA SER A 403 5.34 -19.54 20.12
C SER A 403 4.67 -19.93 21.43
N HIS A 404 3.33 -20.04 21.50
CA HIS A 404 2.62 -20.48 22.69
C HIS A 404 2.89 -21.95 23.03
N LEU A 405 3.06 -22.80 22.01
CA LEU A 405 3.48 -24.20 22.22
C LEU A 405 4.90 -24.33 22.80
N ILE A 406 5.77 -23.34 22.57
CA ILE A 406 7.17 -23.36 23.04
C ILE A 406 7.35 -22.57 24.34
N LEU A 407 6.56 -21.55 24.62
CA LEU A 407 6.69 -20.72 25.83
C LEU A 407 5.57 -20.98 26.86
N ASP A 408 4.71 -21.97 26.61
CA ASP A 408 3.58 -22.35 27.46
C ASP A 408 2.75 -21.13 27.93
N ILE A 409 2.48 -20.17 27.02
CA ILE A 409 1.74 -18.94 27.34
C ILE A 409 0.24 -19.28 27.52
N PRO A 410 -0.38 -18.94 28.66
CA PRO A 410 -1.70 -19.43 29.05
C PRO A 410 -2.86 -18.71 28.34
N GLY A 411 -3.78 -19.47 27.71
CA GLY A 411 -5.16 -19.06 27.40
C GLY A 411 -5.36 -17.78 26.54
N PHE A 412 -4.29 -17.22 26.00
CA PHE A 412 -4.23 -15.86 25.46
C PHE A 412 -4.09 -15.83 23.93
N VAL A 413 -4.21 -16.98 23.25
CA VAL A 413 -3.96 -17.14 21.80
C VAL A 413 -4.79 -16.15 20.96
N LEU A 414 -6.12 -16.14 21.10
CA LEU A 414 -6.99 -15.32 20.24
C LEU A 414 -6.73 -13.81 20.42
N LYS A 415 -6.57 -13.36 21.67
CA LYS A 415 -6.29 -11.96 21.98
C LYS A 415 -4.90 -11.54 21.47
N HIS A 416 -3.90 -12.40 21.65
CA HIS A 416 -2.55 -12.18 21.13
C HIS A 416 -2.56 -12.10 19.60
N THR A 417 -3.22 -13.05 18.92
CA THR A 417 -3.39 -13.03 17.46
C THR A 417 -4.11 -11.77 16.99
N LEU A 418 -5.16 -11.33 17.69
CA LEU A 418 -5.89 -10.09 17.34
C LEU A 418 -4.99 -8.85 17.39
N VAL A 419 -4.15 -8.74 18.42
CA VAL A 419 -3.23 -7.59 18.55
C VAL A 419 -2.16 -7.64 17.46
N LEU A 420 -1.50 -8.78 17.23
CA LEU A 420 -0.51 -8.91 16.15
C LEU A 420 -1.14 -8.68 14.78
N PHE A 421 -2.37 -9.17 14.57
CA PHE A 421 -3.12 -8.91 13.36
C PHE A 421 -3.39 -7.41 13.18
N ALA A 422 -3.86 -6.69 14.21
CA ALA A 422 -4.10 -5.25 14.13
C ALA A 422 -2.82 -4.45 13.83
N VAL A 423 -1.68 -4.84 14.41
CA VAL A 423 -0.37 -4.24 14.12
C VAL A 423 0.08 -4.55 12.69
N SER A 424 -0.07 -5.80 12.25
CA SER A 424 0.27 -6.20 10.88
C SER A 424 -0.63 -5.52 9.85
N LEU A 425 -1.90 -5.26 10.16
CA LEU A 425 -2.84 -4.54 9.31
C LEU A 425 -2.39 -3.07 9.13
N PHE A 426 -1.93 -2.44 10.20
CA PHE A 426 -1.29 -1.12 10.09
C PHE A 426 -0.05 -1.19 9.19
N GLY A 427 0.81 -2.19 9.39
CA GLY A 427 1.96 -2.47 8.51
C GLY A 427 1.57 -2.64 7.04
N ASN A 428 0.50 -3.39 6.76
CA ASN A 428 -0.03 -3.63 5.42
C ASN A 428 -0.41 -2.33 4.71
N VAL A 429 -1.16 -1.46 5.40
CA VAL A 429 -1.61 -0.21 4.80
C VAL A 429 -0.42 0.75 4.58
N VAL A 430 0.51 0.81 5.52
CA VAL A 430 1.76 1.58 5.36
C VAL A 430 2.58 1.05 4.19
N GLY A 431 2.72 -0.28 4.04
CA GLY A 431 3.42 -0.89 2.92
C GLY A 431 2.75 -0.60 1.58
N LEU A 432 1.42 -0.65 1.50
CA LEU A 432 0.69 -0.22 0.29
C LEU A 432 0.92 1.27 -0.02
N VAL A 433 0.97 2.15 0.98
CA VAL A 433 1.30 3.58 0.79
C VAL A 433 2.71 3.74 0.20
N ILE A 434 3.69 3.01 0.74
CA ILE A 434 5.07 2.99 0.22
C ILE A 434 5.10 2.47 -1.21
N SER A 435 4.41 1.36 -1.48
CA SER A 435 4.27 0.74 -2.79
C SER A 435 3.72 1.70 -3.84
N ALA A 436 2.72 2.49 -3.46
CA ALA A 436 2.11 3.49 -4.32
C ALA A 436 3.01 4.74 -4.53
N THR A 437 3.83 5.07 -3.54
CA THR A 437 4.65 6.30 -3.52
C THR A 437 5.94 6.16 -4.32
N PHE A 438 6.66 5.05 -4.14
CA PHE A 438 7.97 4.86 -4.75
C PHE A 438 7.90 4.24 -6.15
N ARG A 439 9.01 4.31 -6.88
CA ARG A 439 9.09 3.86 -8.29
C ARG A 439 9.94 2.60 -8.48
N THR A 440 10.67 2.17 -7.46
CA THR A 440 11.58 1.02 -7.56
C THR A 440 11.57 0.24 -6.24
N ALA A 441 11.65 -1.10 -6.36
CA ALA A 441 11.75 -2.01 -5.22
C ALA A 441 12.97 -1.70 -4.33
N LYS A 442 14.10 -1.31 -4.93
CA LYS A 442 15.33 -0.96 -4.20
C LYS A 442 15.11 0.16 -3.18
N VAL A 443 14.35 1.20 -3.54
CA VAL A 443 14.07 2.33 -2.63
C VAL A 443 13.13 1.88 -1.51
N ILE A 444 12.16 1.03 -1.83
CA ILE A 444 11.22 0.47 -0.86
C ILE A 444 11.96 -0.30 0.24
N TYR A 445 12.91 -1.17 -0.13
CA TYR A 445 13.70 -1.93 0.84
C TYR A 445 14.63 -1.06 1.72
N ILE A 446 15.07 0.11 1.24
CA ILE A 446 15.83 1.06 2.05
C ILE A 446 14.92 1.77 3.08
N VAL A 447 13.66 2.02 2.71
CA VAL A 447 12.69 2.73 3.56
C VAL A 447 12.16 1.84 4.68
N ILE A 448 12.01 0.53 4.45
CA ILE A 448 11.47 -0.41 5.44
C ILE A 448 12.23 -0.35 6.79
N PRO A 449 13.58 -0.52 6.85
CA PRO A 449 14.33 -0.38 8.10
C PRO A 449 14.21 1.00 8.73
N LEU A 450 14.18 2.07 7.92
CA LEU A 450 14.01 3.44 8.41
C LEU A 450 12.68 3.67 9.12
N LEU A 451 11.64 2.89 8.77
CA LEU A 451 10.35 2.90 9.45
C LEU A 451 10.31 1.99 10.67
N VAL A 452 11.00 0.84 10.62
CA VAL A 452 11.00 -0.15 11.72
C VAL A 452 11.89 0.29 12.89
N ILE A 453 13.06 0.88 12.64
CA ILE A 453 14.00 1.30 13.70
C ILE A 453 13.35 2.27 14.70
N PRO A 454 12.64 3.34 14.27
CA PRO A 454 11.89 4.20 15.19
C PRO A 454 10.84 3.44 16.02
N GLN A 455 10.19 2.42 15.44
CA GLN A 455 9.20 1.60 16.16
C GLN A 455 9.85 0.77 17.26
N ILE A 456 11.10 0.33 17.05
CA ILE A 456 11.90 -0.38 18.05
C ILE A 456 12.31 0.57 19.19
N ILE A 457 12.84 1.75 18.85
CA ILE A 457 13.39 2.71 19.83
C ILE A 457 12.28 3.39 20.63
N PHE A 458 11.25 3.89 19.95
CA PHE A 458 10.18 4.70 20.53
C PHE A 458 8.95 3.88 20.94
N GLY A 459 9.05 2.56 20.97
CA GLY A 459 7.97 1.66 21.42
C GLY A 459 7.78 1.63 22.95
N GLY A 460 8.72 2.18 23.72
CA GLY A 460 8.64 2.25 25.20
C GLY A 460 9.10 0.99 25.94
N ALA A 461 9.39 -0.10 25.22
CA ALA A 461 9.88 -1.36 25.80
C ALA A 461 11.39 -1.33 26.05
N ILE A 462 12.19 -1.02 25.03
CA ILE A 462 13.67 -0.99 25.16
C ILE A 462 14.13 0.21 25.97
N ILE A 463 13.59 1.39 25.67
CA ILE A 463 13.87 2.63 26.38
C ILE A 463 12.55 3.16 26.92
N ARG A 464 12.46 3.28 28.25
CA ARG A 464 11.30 3.88 28.92
C ARG A 464 11.18 5.35 28.55
N PHE A 465 9.96 5.82 28.30
CA PHE A 465 9.70 7.17 27.78
C PHE A 465 10.31 8.31 28.62
N GLU A 466 10.30 8.18 29.93
CA GLU A 466 10.83 9.19 30.86
C GLU A 466 12.36 9.28 30.86
N ARG A 467 13.05 8.28 30.29
CA ARG A 467 14.52 8.29 30.16
C ARG A 467 14.99 8.97 28.87
N PHE A 468 14.07 9.41 28.01
CA PHE A 468 14.42 10.24 26.86
C PHE A 468 14.71 11.68 27.29
N ASN A 469 15.20 12.49 26.35
CA ASN A 469 15.49 13.89 26.59
C ASN A 469 14.22 14.64 27.07
N GLN A 470 14.33 15.31 28.22
CA GLN A 470 13.25 16.04 28.90
C GLN A 470 12.55 17.08 28.01
N THR A 471 13.22 17.61 26.99
CA THR A 471 12.62 18.52 26.01
C THR A 471 11.46 17.91 25.24
N PHE A 472 11.44 16.58 25.08
CA PHE A 472 10.45 15.86 24.26
C PHE A 472 9.52 14.96 25.07
N THR A 473 9.72 14.85 26.39
CA THR A 473 8.99 13.92 27.24
C THR A 473 8.07 14.65 28.22
N GLN A 474 6.98 14.00 28.57
CA GLN A 474 6.11 14.41 29.67
C GLN A 474 6.23 13.38 30.78
N GLU A 475 6.11 13.84 32.03
CA GLU A 475 6.27 12.98 33.20
C GLU A 475 4.98 12.17 33.48
N ASP A 476 3.81 12.65 33.06
CA ASP A 476 2.51 12.05 33.40
C ASP A 476 1.82 11.32 32.24
N ALA A 477 2.39 11.40 31.04
CA ALA A 477 1.79 10.88 29.81
C ALA A 477 2.82 10.29 28.85
N VAL A 478 2.35 9.42 27.95
CA VAL A 478 3.18 8.95 26.84
C VAL A 478 3.44 10.12 25.87
N PRO A 479 4.70 10.38 25.48
CA PRO A 479 5.04 11.44 24.54
C PRO A 479 4.35 11.31 23.19
N TRP A 480 4.18 12.43 22.50
CA TRP A 480 3.52 12.48 21.18
C TRP A 480 4.15 11.50 20.16
N PHE A 481 5.48 11.36 20.17
CA PHE A 481 6.18 10.46 19.25
C PHE A 481 5.89 8.99 19.57
N GLY A 482 5.72 8.63 20.85
CA GLY A 482 5.31 7.29 21.27
C GLY A 482 3.88 6.96 20.84
N ASN A 483 2.98 7.95 20.80
CA ASN A 483 1.61 7.78 20.34
C ASN A 483 1.49 7.51 18.83
N ILE A 484 2.51 7.85 18.05
CA ILE A 484 2.59 7.54 16.61
C ILE A 484 3.09 6.09 16.37
N MET A 485 3.75 5.47 17.35
CA MET A 485 4.32 4.14 17.20
C MET A 485 3.27 3.05 17.39
N ALA A 486 3.02 2.27 16.33
CA ALA A 486 2.14 1.10 16.41
C ALA A 486 2.70 0.04 17.37
N SER A 487 4.03 -0.07 17.46
CA SER A 487 4.69 -1.00 18.38
C SER A 487 4.35 -0.74 19.84
N ARG A 488 4.24 0.53 20.26
CA ARG A 488 3.84 0.92 21.62
C ARG A 488 2.44 0.39 21.95
N TRP A 489 1.48 0.61 21.05
CA TRP A 489 0.09 0.22 21.28
C TRP A 489 -0.07 -1.30 21.31
N GLY A 490 0.60 -2.01 20.40
CA GLY A 490 0.61 -3.47 20.37
C GLY A 490 1.23 -4.07 21.63
N PHE A 491 2.42 -3.61 22.02
CA PHE A 491 3.12 -4.17 23.17
C PHE A 491 2.40 -3.91 24.49
N GLU A 492 1.95 -2.67 24.72
CA GLU A 492 1.20 -2.33 25.94
C GLU A 492 -0.11 -3.13 26.03
N ALA A 493 -0.79 -3.40 24.92
CA ALA A 493 -2.00 -4.23 24.91
C ALA A 493 -1.72 -5.65 25.39
N LEU A 494 -0.65 -6.28 24.88
CA LEU A 494 -0.25 -7.63 25.26
C LEU A 494 0.24 -7.69 26.72
N ALA A 495 1.13 -6.77 27.10
CA ALA A 495 1.75 -6.76 28.42
C ALA A 495 0.71 -6.57 29.54
N VAL A 496 -0.23 -5.62 29.37
CA VAL A 496 -1.25 -5.34 30.38
C VAL A 496 -2.28 -6.47 30.48
N ASP A 497 -2.75 -7.02 29.34
CA ASP A 497 -3.75 -8.10 29.38
C ASP A 497 -3.16 -9.39 29.95
N LEU A 498 -1.93 -9.77 29.55
CA LEU A 498 -1.29 -10.98 30.08
C LEU A 498 -0.96 -10.85 31.59
N ALA A 499 -0.58 -9.65 32.05
CA ALA A 499 -0.29 -9.41 33.47
C ALA A 499 -1.54 -9.35 34.36
N ARG A 500 -2.68 -8.81 33.88
CA ARG A 500 -3.88 -8.61 34.73
C ARG A 500 -5.00 -9.60 34.48
N ASN A 501 -5.24 -9.96 33.22
CA ASN A 501 -6.46 -10.66 32.80
C ASN A 501 -6.21 -12.16 32.59
N ASN A 502 -5.27 -12.73 33.36
CA ASN A 502 -5.01 -14.17 33.39
C ASN A 502 -5.85 -14.87 34.49
N PRO A 503 -6.06 -16.19 34.40
CA PRO A 503 -6.88 -16.95 35.37
C PRO A 503 -6.48 -16.80 36.85
N TYR A 504 -5.22 -16.50 37.15
CA TYR A 504 -4.74 -16.32 38.51
C TYR A 504 -4.98 -14.89 39.02
N ASP A 505 -4.43 -13.89 38.34
CA ASP A 505 -4.43 -12.49 38.81
C ASP A 505 -5.80 -11.83 38.69
N ALA A 506 -6.63 -12.18 37.69
CA ALA A 506 -7.89 -11.47 37.40
C ALA A 506 -8.84 -11.38 38.61
N SER A 507 -8.87 -12.43 39.45
CA SER A 507 -9.69 -12.47 40.67
C SER A 507 -9.12 -11.62 41.82
N LEU A 508 -7.80 -11.43 41.84
CA LEU A 508 -7.07 -10.73 42.91
C LEU A 508 -6.89 -9.24 42.61
N VAL A 509 -6.90 -8.86 41.32
CA VAL A 509 -6.56 -7.53 40.81
C VAL A 509 -7.31 -6.39 41.49
N VAL A 510 -8.62 -6.54 41.77
CA VAL A 510 -9.41 -5.49 42.43
C VAL A 510 -8.86 -5.16 43.83
N TRP A 511 -8.43 -6.18 44.56
CA TRP A 511 -7.86 -6.02 45.88
C TRP A 511 -6.40 -5.56 45.82
N GLU A 512 -5.62 -6.06 44.87
CA GLU A 512 -4.24 -5.59 44.64
C GLU A 512 -4.21 -4.09 44.27
N ASP A 513 -5.12 -3.62 43.42
CA ASP A 513 -5.27 -2.20 43.09
C ASP A 513 -5.52 -1.36 44.35
N ARG A 514 -6.47 -1.77 45.21
CA ARG A 514 -6.76 -1.07 46.48
C ARG A 514 -5.59 -1.09 47.45
N ILE A 515 -4.91 -2.23 47.59
CA ILE A 515 -3.73 -2.38 48.45
C ILE A 515 -2.63 -1.42 47.98
N TYR A 516 -2.32 -1.43 46.68
CA TYR A 516 -1.27 -0.61 46.10
C TYR A 516 -1.61 0.88 46.23
N GLN A 517 -2.83 1.29 45.88
CA GLN A 517 -3.26 2.69 45.98
C GLN A 517 -3.27 3.19 47.43
N ALA A 518 -3.80 2.40 48.38
CA ALA A 518 -3.79 2.77 49.80
C ALA A 518 -2.36 2.88 50.35
N ALA A 519 -1.47 1.96 49.97
CA ALA A 519 -0.06 2.03 50.34
C ALA A 519 0.62 3.27 49.74
N TRP A 520 0.39 3.56 48.45
CA TRP A 520 0.94 4.74 47.80
C TRP A 520 0.45 6.05 48.44
N ARG A 521 -0.85 6.13 48.75
CA ARG A 521 -1.44 7.27 49.47
C ARG A 521 -0.80 7.45 50.85
N ARG A 522 -0.58 6.37 51.59
CA ARG A 522 0.01 6.37 52.94
C ARG A 522 1.50 6.73 52.96
N ASP A 523 2.27 6.15 52.04
CA ASP A 523 3.73 6.10 52.13
C ASP A 523 4.45 7.12 51.24
N PHE A 524 3.82 7.56 50.13
CA PHE A 524 4.44 8.49 49.18
C PHE A 524 3.65 9.80 49.03
N TRP A 525 2.34 9.73 48.84
CA TRP A 525 1.50 10.93 48.69
C TRP A 525 1.40 11.76 49.96
N LEU A 526 1.14 11.12 51.11
CA LEU A 526 0.96 11.81 52.38
C LEU A 526 2.22 12.56 52.85
N PRO A 527 3.45 11.98 52.79
CA PRO A 527 4.67 12.74 53.09
C PRO A 527 4.89 13.92 52.16
N GLU A 528 4.56 13.78 50.88
CA GLU A 528 4.77 14.85 49.90
C GLU A 528 3.76 15.98 50.08
N LEU A 529 2.49 15.67 50.39
CA LEU A 529 1.51 16.68 50.78
C LEU A 529 1.91 17.46 52.03
N LYS A 530 2.52 16.81 53.03
CA LYS A 530 3.03 17.50 54.23
C LYS A 530 4.11 18.52 53.87
N ARG A 531 4.95 18.20 52.89
CA ARG A 531 6.06 19.06 52.43
C ARG A 531 5.58 20.25 51.59
N THR A 532 4.48 20.10 50.86
CA THR A 532 3.95 21.15 49.99
C THR A 532 3.55 22.41 50.78
N LYS A 533 4.03 23.58 50.33
CA LYS A 533 3.71 24.89 50.92
C LYS A 533 2.49 25.56 50.28
N ASP A 534 2.06 25.09 49.13
CA ASP A 534 0.92 25.59 48.36
C ASP A 534 -0.40 25.03 48.90
N ALA A 535 -1.22 25.90 49.50
CA ALA A 535 -2.49 25.52 50.13
C ALA A 535 -3.56 25.12 49.11
N ASP A 536 -3.61 25.76 47.95
CA ASP A 536 -4.61 25.49 46.92
C ASP A 536 -4.39 24.11 46.29
N ARG A 537 -3.13 23.79 45.97
CA ARG A 537 -2.75 22.45 45.48
C ARG A 537 -3.05 21.37 46.50
N LEU A 538 -2.76 21.64 47.76
CA LEU A 538 -3.02 20.70 48.86
C LEU A 538 -4.52 20.41 48.99
N MET A 539 -5.38 21.44 48.94
CA MET A 539 -6.83 21.27 49.04
C MET A 539 -7.42 20.58 47.82
N ALA A 540 -6.90 20.88 46.62
CA ALA A 540 -7.30 20.18 45.40
C ALA A 540 -6.98 18.68 45.45
N GLU A 541 -5.79 18.30 45.95
CA GLU A 541 -5.42 16.89 46.13
C GLU A 541 -6.23 16.19 47.22
N LEU A 542 -6.52 16.88 48.33
CA LEU A 542 -7.43 16.34 49.35
C LEU A 542 -8.81 16.06 48.76
N LYS A 543 -9.37 16.96 47.94
CA LYS A 543 -10.65 16.74 47.27
C LYS A 543 -10.62 15.51 46.37
N ARG A 544 -9.59 15.34 45.55
CA ARG A 544 -9.42 14.15 44.69
C ARG A 544 -9.32 12.86 45.50
N SER A 545 -8.60 12.91 46.61
CA SER A 545 -8.47 11.77 47.52
C SER A 545 -9.80 11.43 48.22
N ALA A 546 -10.67 12.42 48.45
CA ALA A 546 -12.00 12.19 48.97
C ALA A 546 -12.93 11.55 47.92
N ASP A 547 -12.82 11.94 46.65
CA ASP A 547 -13.54 11.30 45.55
C ASP A 547 -13.15 9.82 45.37
N GLU A 548 -11.87 9.48 45.54
CA GLU A 548 -11.38 8.10 45.55
C GLU A 548 -11.93 7.29 46.73
N LEU A 549 -11.89 7.85 47.94
CA LEU A 549 -12.47 7.21 49.13
C LEU A 549 -14.00 7.04 49.03
N ARG A 550 -14.69 7.98 48.36
CA ARG A 550 -16.12 7.87 48.05
C ARG A 550 -16.41 6.63 47.21
N GLU A 551 -15.56 6.34 46.23
CA GLU A 551 -15.67 5.15 45.39
C GLU A 551 -15.44 3.85 46.20
N TRP A 552 -14.41 3.83 47.06
CA TRP A 552 -14.08 2.63 47.84
C TRP A 552 -15.10 2.32 48.93
N GLU A 553 -15.65 3.35 49.58
CA GLU A 553 -16.58 3.21 50.71
C GLU A 553 -18.06 3.17 50.27
N GLY A 554 -18.36 3.47 49.01
CA GLY A 554 -19.72 3.47 48.47
C GLY A 554 -20.66 4.51 49.11
N ARG A 555 -20.10 5.52 49.79
CA ARG A 555 -20.84 6.57 50.50
C ARG A 555 -20.20 7.93 50.27
N SER A 556 -21.00 9.00 50.27
CA SER A 556 -20.50 10.37 50.14
C SER A 556 -19.45 10.68 51.21
N PHE A 557 -18.28 11.14 50.79
CA PHE A 557 -17.18 11.48 51.67
C PHE A 557 -16.51 12.78 51.24
N ALA A 558 -16.22 13.62 52.22
CA ALA A 558 -15.41 14.83 52.08
C ALA A 558 -14.54 15.00 53.33
N TRP A 559 -13.32 15.49 53.14
CA TRP A 559 -12.47 15.85 54.28
C TRP A 559 -13.07 17.07 55.01
N PRO A 560 -13.07 17.11 56.35
CA PRO A 560 -13.72 18.16 57.12
C PRO A 560 -12.90 19.44 57.25
N TRP A 561 -11.73 19.53 56.61
CA TRP A 561 -10.77 20.61 56.80
C TRP A 561 -10.81 21.60 55.64
N SER A 562 -10.78 22.89 55.98
CA SER A 562 -10.75 24.01 55.02
C SER A 562 -9.40 24.73 54.95
N SER A 563 -8.53 24.55 55.95
CA SER A 563 -7.19 25.14 56.01
C SER A 563 -6.12 24.09 56.28
N LYS A 564 -4.85 24.38 55.99
CA LYS A 564 -3.74 23.43 56.18
C LYS A 564 -3.50 23.14 57.66
N GLU A 565 -3.70 24.15 58.50
CA GLU A 565 -3.50 24.12 59.94
C GLU A 565 -4.49 23.17 60.64
N ASP A 566 -5.69 23.00 60.08
CA ASP A 566 -6.74 22.13 60.61
C ASP A 566 -6.51 20.64 60.30
N ILE A 567 -5.59 20.32 59.37
CA ILE A 567 -5.41 18.97 58.85
C ILE A 567 -4.79 18.06 59.91
N LYS A 568 -5.58 17.07 60.34
CA LYS A 568 -5.09 15.99 61.18
C LYS A 568 -4.48 14.89 60.31
N TRP A 569 -3.20 15.04 59.99
CA TRP A 569 -2.46 14.12 59.13
C TRP A 569 -2.52 12.64 59.57
N GLN A 570 -2.61 12.40 60.88
CA GLN A 570 -2.72 11.04 61.43
C GLN A 570 -4.06 10.38 61.05
N VAL A 571 -5.15 11.15 61.00
CA VAL A 571 -6.48 10.65 60.59
C VAL A 571 -6.45 10.18 59.13
N ILE A 572 -5.77 10.93 58.25
CA ILE A 572 -5.59 10.53 56.85
C ILE A 572 -4.79 9.21 56.78
N LYS A 573 -3.67 9.15 57.50
CA LYS A 573 -2.79 7.96 57.53
C LYS A 573 -3.53 6.73 58.03
N ASP A 574 -4.26 6.85 59.14
CA ASP A 574 -4.98 5.75 59.77
C ASP A 574 -6.11 5.25 58.87
N ARG A 575 -6.79 6.14 58.15
CA ARG A 575 -7.86 5.77 57.21
C ARG A 575 -7.32 4.96 56.02
N TYR A 576 -6.24 5.41 55.37
CA TYR A 576 -5.61 4.62 54.30
C TYR A 576 -5.00 3.32 54.84
N ASN A 577 -4.48 3.33 56.06
CA ASN A 577 -3.99 2.11 56.69
C ASN A 577 -5.12 1.10 57.01
N ALA A 578 -6.32 1.57 57.37
CA ALA A 578 -7.50 0.73 57.53
C ALA A 578 -7.90 0.11 56.18
N HIS A 579 -8.04 0.92 55.12
CA HIS A 579 -8.32 0.44 53.76
C HIS A 579 -7.29 -0.57 53.25
N TYR A 580 -6.00 -0.33 53.53
CA TYR A 580 -4.93 -1.29 53.23
C TYR A 580 -5.14 -2.62 53.95
N LYS A 581 -5.44 -2.60 55.26
CA LYS A 581 -5.66 -3.81 56.06
C LYS A 581 -6.90 -4.57 55.61
N ASP A 582 -8.00 -3.86 55.33
CA ASP A 582 -9.26 -4.45 54.89
C ASP A 582 -9.09 -5.12 53.52
N ALA A 583 -8.45 -4.44 52.57
CA ALA A 583 -8.16 -5.01 51.25
C ALA A 583 -7.18 -6.18 51.33
N PHE A 584 -6.16 -6.11 52.19
CA PHE A 584 -5.22 -7.21 52.43
C PHE A 584 -5.91 -8.43 53.04
N ALA A 585 -6.81 -8.23 54.02
CA ALA A 585 -7.60 -9.29 54.63
C ALA A 585 -8.53 -9.95 53.60
N ALA A 586 -9.25 -9.14 52.81
CA ALA A 586 -10.14 -9.62 51.75
C ALA A 586 -9.38 -10.43 50.68
N ARG A 587 -8.22 -9.94 50.21
CA ARG A 587 -7.35 -10.68 49.28
C ARG A 587 -6.87 -12.01 49.89
N THR A 588 -6.48 -11.99 51.15
CA THR A 588 -5.97 -13.19 51.85
C THR A 588 -7.06 -14.23 52.00
N GLN A 589 -8.28 -13.82 52.39
CA GLN A 589 -9.45 -14.68 52.45
C GLN A 589 -9.77 -15.28 51.08
N LEU A 590 -9.72 -14.48 50.02
CA LEU A 590 -9.94 -14.95 48.66
C LEU A 590 -8.87 -15.99 48.25
N ARG A 591 -7.59 -15.72 48.50
CA ARG A 591 -6.51 -16.69 48.26
C ARG A 591 -6.69 -17.99 49.05
N GLN A 592 -7.10 -17.91 50.31
CA GLN A 592 -7.40 -19.10 51.12
C GLN A 592 -8.57 -19.90 50.54
N SER A 593 -9.65 -19.23 50.11
CA SER A 593 -10.78 -19.90 49.45
C SER A 593 -10.36 -20.57 48.14
N MET A 594 -9.52 -19.92 47.33
CA MET A 594 -8.99 -20.50 46.10
C MET A 594 -8.11 -21.71 46.39
N ALA A 595 -7.20 -21.61 47.36
CA ALA A 595 -6.32 -22.70 47.79
C ALA A 595 -7.09 -23.93 48.32
N SER A 596 -8.30 -23.74 48.86
CA SER A 596 -9.15 -24.85 49.29
C SER A 596 -9.84 -25.58 48.12
N SER A 597 -9.96 -24.92 46.97
CA SER A 597 -10.66 -25.44 45.79
C SER A 597 -9.74 -25.98 44.69
N GLN A 598 -8.49 -25.52 44.63
CA GLN A 598 -7.51 -25.85 43.58
C GLN A 598 -6.09 -25.61 44.07
N ASP A 599 -5.10 -26.21 43.39
CA ASP A 599 -3.69 -25.94 43.64
C ASP A 599 -3.31 -24.53 43.15
N LEU A 600 -3.23 -23.60 44.11
CA LEU A 600 -2.93 -22.20 43.85
C LEU A 600 -1.48 -21.98 43.38
N VAL A 601 -0.55 -22.87 43.75
CA VAL A 601 0.86 -22.78 43.32
C VAL A 601 0.97 -23.19 41.86
N ALA A 602 0.36 -24.30 41.47
CA ALA A 602 0.28 -24.71 40.07
C ALA A 602 -0.41 -23.63 39.23
N LEU A 603 -1.57 -23.13 39.68
CA LEU A 603 -2.29 -22.07 38.98
C LEU A 603 -1.43 -20.80 38.79
N LYS A 604 -0.66 -20.40 39.81
CA LYS A 604 0.26 -19.26 39.70
C LYS A 604 1.41 -19.57 38.72
N ASN A 605 2.01 -20.76 38.80
CA ASN A 605 3.13 -21.14 37.95
C ASN A 605 2.77 -21.16 36.46
N ASP A 606 1.52 -21.53 36.15
CA ASP A 606 1.02 -21.63 34.78
C ASP A 606 0.47 -20.30 34.23
N ASN A 607 0.04 -19.37 35.09
CA ASN A 607 -0.73 -18.20 34.66
C ASN A 607 -0.09 -16.83 34.96
N HIS A 608 0.89 -16.76 35.87
CA HIS A 608 1.52 -15.52 36.29
C HIS A 608 3.00 -15.54 35.92
N ASN A 609 3.53 -14.45 35.35
CA ASN A 609 4.95 -14.29 35.07
C ASN A 609 5.55 -13.18 35.96
N ASP A 610 6.52 -13.54 36.79
CA ASP A 610 7.06 -12.63 37.81
C ASP A 610 7.79 -11.43 37.14
N GLU A 611 8.57 -11.68 36.08
CA GLU A 611 9.30 -10.62 35.35
C GLU A 611 8.35 -9.66 34.60
N LEU A 612 7.33 -10.17 33.93
CA LEU A 612 6.31 -9.35 33.26
C LEU A 612 5.56 -8.48 34.26
N TRP A 613 5.23 -9.02 35.43
CA TRP A 613 4.58 -8.27 36.49
C TRP A 613 5.47 -7.11 36.98
N GLU A 614 6.75 -7.37 37.24
CA GLU A 614 7.70 -6.31 37.61
C GLU A 614 7.87 -5.26 36.50
N TRP A 615 7.90 -5.70 35.25
CA TRP A 615 8.06 -4.85 34.06
C TRP A 615 6.96 -3.79 33.94
N VAL A 616 5.70 -4.20 34.12
CA VAL A 616 4.53 -3.31 34.04
C VAL A 616 4.32 -2.49 35.31
N LEU A 617 4.78 -3.00 36.45
CA LEU A 617 4.69 -2.32 37.75
C LEU A 617 5.68 -1.15 37.85
N GLN A 618 6.90 -1.31 37.31
CA GLN A 618 7.93 -0.26 37.32
C GLN A 618 8.26 0.28 38.72
N ASP A 619 8.37 -0.60 39.72
CA ASP A 619 8.63 -0.23 41.12
C ASP A 619 10.10 0.17 41.41
N ASP A 620 11.00 -0.03 40.44
CA ASP A 620 12.42 0.33 40.44
C ASP A 620 12.68 1.84 40.31
N ARG A 621 11.61 2.66 40.27
CA ARG A 621 11.69 4.13 40.16
C ARG A 621 12.23 4.77 41.44
N LYS A 622 13.21 5.67 41.28
CA LYS A 622 13.78 6.49 42.37
C LYS A 622 12.78 7.50 42.93
N GLU A 623 12.01 8.14 42.04
CA GLU A 623 10.94 9.06 42.41
C GLU A 623 9.59 8.40 42.20
N ARG A 624 8.81 8.26 43.29
CA ARG A 624 7.51 7.56 43.29
C ARG A 624 6.30 8.51 43.31
N ALA A 625 6.55 9.78 43.61
CA ALA A 625 5.58 10.86 43.60
C ALA A 625 6.25 12.14 43.10
N LEU A 626 5.65 12.81 42.11
CA LEU A 626 6.18 14.05 41.52
C LEU A 626 5.05 15.06 41.33
N TRP A 627 5.32 16.34 41.60
CA TRP A 627 4.39 17.43 41.30
C TRP A 627 4.46 17.82 39.82
N VAL A 628 3.37 17.62 39.09
CA VAL A 628 3.21 18.02 37.67
C VAL A 628 1.92 18.82 37.55
N ASP A 629 1.96 19.99 36.90
CA ASP A 629 0.77 20.82 36.63
C ASP A 629 -0.21 20.97 37.82
N GLY A 630 0.34 21.27 39.00
CA GLY A 630 -0.44 21.53 40.20
C GLY A 630 -1.00 20.29 40.92
N HIS A 631 -0.62 19.08 40.52
CA HIS A 631 -1.06 17.85 41.17
C HIS A 631 0.04 16.80 41.37
N LEU A 632 -0.22 15.85 42.27
CA LEU A 632 0.75 14.79 42.56
C LEU A 632 0.49 13.58 41.67
N VAL A 633 1.49 13.23 40.86
CA VAL A 633 1.44 12.11 39.93
C VAL A 633 2.13 10.90 40.55
N GLN A 634 1.41 9.78 40.59
CA GLN A 634 1.96 8.48 40.94
C GLN A 634 2.84 7.99 39.79
N LYS A 635 4.12 7.76 40.09
CA LYS A 635 5.11 7.30 39.11
C LYS A 635 5.25 5.78 39.08
N SER A 636 5.11 5.10 40.22
CA SER A 636 5.20 3.63 40.31
C SER A 636 3.83 2.95 40.26
N GLY A 637 3.77 1.72 39.76
CA GLY A 637 2.53 0.95 39.65
C GLY A 637 1.48 1.52 38.70
N PRO A 638 1.82 1.95 37.47
CA PRO A 638 0.83 2.49 36.52
C PRO A 638 -0.25 1.47 36.17
N ILE A 639 0.08 0.18 36.26
CA ILE A 639 -0.87 -0.92 36.09
C ILE A 639 -2.05 -0.83 37.05
N HIS A 640 -1.84 -0.36 38.29
CA HIS A 640 -2.88 -0.21 39.32
C HIS A 640 -3.67 1.10 39.23
N ARG A 641 -3.46 1.90 38.18
CA ARG A 641 -4.13 3.19 38.00
C ARG A 641 -5.33 3.05 37.07
N SER A 642 -6.51 3.47 37.52
CA SER A 642 -7.62 3.78 36.64
C SER A 642 -7.39 5.19 36.05
N SER A 643 -7.34 5.33 34.72
CA SER A 643 -7.24 6.67 34.11
C SER A 643 -8.62 7.36 34.12
N MET A 644 -9.20 7.61 35.29
CA MET A 644 -10.54 8.21 35.38
C MET A 644 -10.57 9.67 34.90
N THR A 645 -9.43 10.35 34.89
CA THR A 645 -9.35 11.81 34.65
C THR A 645 -8.53 12.22 33.42
N ALA A 646 -7.82 11.30 32.76
CA ALA A 646 -6.98 11.60 31.59
C ALA A 646 -7.55 10.95 30.31
N ALA A 647 -7.52 11.68 29.19
CA ALA A 647 -7.87 11.13 27.88
C ALA A 647 -6.97 9.91 27.57
N GLY A 648 -7.51 8.85 26.98
CA GLY A 648 -6.79 7.58 26.80
C GLY A 648 -5.49 7.66 25.98
N VAL A 649 -5.28 8.72 25.19
CA VAL A 649 -4.02 8.99 24.47
C VAL A 649 -2.95 9.59 25.38
N SER A 650 -3.35 10.34 26.40
CA SER A 650 -2.46 10.97 27.39
C SER A 650 -2.33 10.13 28.67
N SER A 651 -2.76 8.86 28.66
CA SER A 651 -2.57 7.97 29.81
C SER A 651 -1.11 7.56 29.96
N THR A 652 -0.68 7.29 31.19
CA THR A 652 0.60 6.63 31.47
C THR A 652 0.70 5.28 30.76
N MET A 653 1.90 4.90 30.35
CA MET A 653 2.15 3.58 29.77
C MET A 653 1.81 2.49 30.79
N TYR A 654 1.15 1.42 30.33
CA TYR A 654 0.66 0.28 31.13
C TYR A 654 -0.51 0.56 32.06
N ALA A 655 -1.22 1.69 31.91
CA ALA A 655 -2.49 1.90 32.61
C ALA A 655 -3.46 0.73 32.32
N SER A 656 -4.24 0.30 33.31
CA SER A 656 -5.17 -0.83 33.16
C SER A 656 -6.43 -0.49 32.37
N TYR A 657 -6.88 0.76 32.51
CA TYR A 657 -8.04 1.30 31.83
C TYR A 657 -7.71 2.63 31.17
N LYS A 658 -8.40 2.91 30.07
CA LYS A 658 -8.27 4.13 29.27
C LYS A 658 -9.65 4.73 28.97
N SER A 659 -9.76 6.05 29.03
CA SER A 659 -11.00 6.74 28.69
C SER A 659 -11.07 7.07 27.19
N ALA A 660 -12.17 6.70 26.54
CA ALA A 660 -12.50 7.04 25.16
C ALA A 660 -13.88 7.73 25.12
N ALA A 661 -13.94 9.00 24.72
CA ALA A 661 -15.20 9.76 24.59
C ALA A 661 -16.11 9.76 25.84
N GLY A 662 -15.53 9.61 27.04
CA GLY A 662 -16.26 9.55 28.31
C GLY A 662 -16.46 8.14 28.86
N ASP A 663 -16.31 7.10 28.04
CA ASP A 663 -16.42 5.70 28.46
C ASP A 663 -15.05 5.11 28.87
N ILE A 664 -15.04 4.28 29.91
CA ILE A 664 -13.84 3.58 30.38
C ILE A 664 -13.74 2.23 29.67
N MET A 665 -12.62 2.02 28.97
CA MET A 665 -12.34 0.79 28.24
C MET A 665 -11.08 0.10 28.78
N GLN A 666 -11.02 -1.23 28.68
CA GLN A 666 -9.80 -1.98 28.95
C GLN A 666 -8.71 -1.61 27.94
N THR A 667 -7.47 -1.55 28.40
CA THR A 667 -6.32 -1.15 27.57
C THR A 667 -6.15 -1.97 26.31
N LEU A 668 -6.42 -3.28 26.34
CA LEU A 668 -6.36 -4.12 25.15
C LEU A 668 -7.33 -3.64 24.06
N GLY A 669 -8.61 -3.46 24.40
CA GLY A 669 -9.63 -3.01 23.44
C GLY A 669 -9.35 -1.60 22.92
N TYR A 670 -8.97 -0.69 23.82
CA TYR A 670 -8.60 0.68 23.44
C TYR A 670 -7.42 0.70 22.47
N ASN A 671 -6.34 -0.02 22.77
CA ASN A 671 -5.13 -0.04 21.95
C ASN A 671 -5.39 -0.66 20.56
N VAL A 672 -6.21 -1.72 20.48
CA VAL A 672 -6.63 -2.29 19.19
C VAL A 672 -7.44 -1.28 18.38
N LEU A 673 -8.38 -0.55 18.99
CA LEU A 673 -9.14 0.50 18.30
C LEU A 673 -8.24 1.62 17.79
N VAL A 674 -7.22 2.01 18.56
CA VAL A 674 -6.23 3.01 18.10
C VAL A 674 -5.44 2.49 16.89
N LEU A 675 -4.99 1.24 16.91
CA LEU A 675 -4.30 0.63 15.75
C LEU A 675 -5.19 0.59 14.50
N LEU A 676 -6.48 0.26 14.67
CA LEU A 676 -7.46 0.29 13.57
C LEU A 676 -7.71 1.72 13.07
N ALA A 677 -7.77 2.71 13.97
CA ALA A 677 -7.90 4.12 13.59
C ALA A 677 -6.66 4.62 12.81
N MET A 678 -5.45 4.27 13.27
CA MET A 678 -4.21 4.55 12.56
C MET A 678 -4.18 3.92 11.17
N SER A 679 -4.61 2.66 11.07
CA SER A 679 -4.73 1.94 9.80
C SER A 679 -5.74 2.61 8.86
N THR A 680 -6.88 3.04 9.40
CA THR A 680 -7.93 3.75 8.65
C THR A 680 -7.42 5.10 8.14
N MET A 681 -6.67 5.85 8.95
CA MET A 681 -6.06 7.12 8.53
C MET A 681 -5.08 6.93 7.36
N MET A 682 -4.21 5.92 7.43
CA MET A 682 -3.30 5.60 6.33
C MET A 682 -4.04 5.10 5.08
N TRP A 683 -5.14 4.36 5.28
CA TRP A 683 -5.97 3.87 4.19
C TRP A 683 -6.70 5.01 3.47
N LEU A 684 -7.21 5.99 4.21
CA LEU A 684 -7.78 7.21 3.64
C LEU A 684 -6.73 7.98 2.83
N LEU A 685 -5.48 8.06 3.30
CA LEU A 685 -4.37 8.67 2.57
C LEU A 685 -4.06 7.93 1.25
N LEU A 686 -4.12 6.60 1.27
CA LEU A 686 -3.96 5.77 0.07
C LEU A 686 -5.09 5.98 -0.95
N LEU A 687 -6.32 6.23 -0.48
CA LEU A 687 -7.47 6.50 -1.35
C LEU A 687 -7.52 7.92 -1.88
N ALA A 688 -7.09 8.91 -1.11
CA ALA A 688 -7.21 10.33 -1.43
C ALA A 688 -6.41 10.75 -2.68
N LYS A 689 -5.36 10.00 -3.05
CA LYS A 689 -4.60 10.23 -4.28
C LYS A 689 -4.39 8.91 -5.02
N PRO A 690 -4.85 8.75 -6.27
CA PRO A 690 -4.32 7.70 -7.14
C PRO A 690 -2.86 8.08 -7.46
N TRP A 691 -1.91 7.63 -6.64
CA TRP A 691 -0.47 7.92 -6.76
C TRP A 691 0.14 7.50 -8.10
N ILE A 692 -0.59 6.68 -8.86
CA ILE A 692 -0.32 6.29 -10.24
C ILE A 692 -0.38 7.48 -11.21
N ALA A 693 -1.09 8.57 -10.84
CA ALA A 693 -1.29 9.76 -11.67
C ALA A 693 -0.22 10.85 -11.51
N GLN A 694 0.90 10.59 -10.82
CA GLN A 694 1.99 11.58 -10.79
C GLN A 694 2.49 11.85 -12.21
N LYS A 695 2.18 13.05 -12.73
CA LYS A 695 2.97 13.68 -13.78
C LYS A 695 4.44 13.60 -13.37
N PRO A 696 5.38 13.32 -14.30
CA PRO A 696 6.80 13.33 -13.98
C PRO A 696 7.14 14.64 -13.26
N TRP A 697 7.90 14.57 -12.16
CA TRP A 697 8.31 15.71 -11.32
C TRP A 697 8.87 16.88 -12.17
N ASN A 698 9.40 16.58 -13.35
CA ASN A 698 9.89 17.54 -14.35
C ASN A 698 8.83 18.54 -14.87
N SER A 699 7.52 18.28 -14.74
CA SER A 699 6.48 19.22 -15.20
C SER A 699 6.22 20.39 -14.24
N ILE A 700 6.68 20.30 -12.98
CA ILE A 700 6.48 21.37 -11.97
C ILE A 700 7.57 22.44 -12.08
N ARG A 701 8.74 22.11 -12.66
CA ARG A 701 9.83 23.08 -12.84
C ARG A 701 9.71 23.99 -14.06
N ARG A 702 8.90 23.64 -15.07
CA ARG A 702 8.73 24.46 -16.30
C ARG A 702 7.58 25.48 -16.25
N GLN A 703 6.79 25.53 -15.17
CA GLN A 703 5.74 26.54 -15.01
C GLN A 703 6.19 27.84 -14.33
N LYS A 704 7.49 28.03 -14.05
CA LYS A 704 8.00 29.23 -13.37
C LYS A 704 9.04 30.06 -14.16
N THR A 705 9.21 29.82 -15.45
CA THR A 705 10.07 30.67 -16.29
C THR A 705 9.35 31.03 -17.58
N SER A 706 8.35 31.91 -17.47
CA SER A 706 8.04 32.87 -18.53
C SER A 706 9.03 34.03 -18.42
N PRO A 707 9.83 34.36 -19.44
CA PRO A 707 10.42 35.69 -19.52
C PRO A 707 9.27 36.67 -19.75
N GLN A 708 9.07 37.60 -18.82
CA GLN A 708 8.43 38.87 -19.15
C GLN A 708 9.46 39.71 -19.90
N ALA A 709 9.01 40.32 -21.00
CA ALA A 709 9.71 41.23 -21.92
C ALA A 709 10.75 40.60 -22.86
#